data_AF-A0A2D8RDF4-F1
#
_entry.id   AF-A0A2D8RDF4-F1
#
_cell.length_a   1.000
_cell.length_b   1.000
_cell.length_c   1.000
_cell.angle_alpha   90.00
_cell.angle_beta   90.00
_cell.angle_gamma   90.00
#
_symmetry.space_group_name_H-M   'P 1'
#
loop_
_entity.id
_entity.type
_entity.pdbx_description
1 polymer ?
#
loop_
_entity_poly.entity_id
_entity_poly.type
_entity_poly.pdbx_seq_one_letter_code
_entity_poly.pdbx_strand_id
1 'polypeptide(L)'
;MVIFAKDSTKLAERRRSMVNKQIAAGGVRSALVLEAMRKVPREKFIPDSLATRAYDDAPLPIAEGQTISQPYIVALMTEALELNGGERVLEIGTGSGYAAAVLAEIAGEVDSIERHASLAEAARRTLRQTGYDKVNVICGDGTLGRPSNAPYDGIVVAAGAPVVPERLKQQLAVGGRLVIPVGERKGHQALLRVTRVAEDEYREEHLSDVRFVPLIGEGGWTEAGDAAAARRSTTSNLSEDARLFAEAAEPFDDIDTADLAPLLERIGDARVVLIGEASHGTSEFYRMRARITQALIAQKGFNIVAAEADWPDAFRINNHVRHIHGPAADWESFARFPTWMWRNREVQSFVDWLHDHNAKLTEQQRTGFYGLDLYSLYTSIDAVIEYLESRDTEAAEIARTQYSCLAPWQPDPAAYGRAAASSRYRDCADEVAAALTELLEQRLSLLRDHGQESAREQEFYLNAVQNARLINNAEAYYRTMYSGYSDSWNLRDSHMFETLDELLTHHGPKAKAVVWEHNSHIGNAKGTDMPARGQLNVGQLCRERFGNEAYLIGFGTHTGTVAAADDWGDEMEIKTVRPSLANSWERLCHDTGIPRFMLPLRRPKSPNLSRLLRRERLERAIGVIYRPRTERASHYFDARLGEQFDEFIWFDESHAVTPLATQDIADYPDTYPFAI
;
A
#
# COMPACT_ATOMS: atom_id res chain seq x y z
N MET A 1 16.39 -11.71 49.51
CA MET A 1 17.38 -12.38 48.63
C MET A 1 16.81 -13.52 47.78
N VAL A 2 15.62 -14.07 48.08
CA VAL A 2 15.06 -15.25 47.37
C VAL A 2 14.24 -14.90 46.10
N ILE A 3 13.74 -13.66 45.96
CA ILE A 3 12.90 -13.25 44.81
C ILE A 3 13.75 -12.96 43.55
N PHE A 4 14.91 -12.32 43.68
CA PHE A 4 15.80 -12.04 42.54
C PHE A 4 16.46 -13.30 41.94
N ALA A 5 16.71 -14.33 42.76
CA ALA A 5 17.35 -15.57 42.29
C ALA A 5 16.42 -16.43 41.40
N LYS A 6 15.09 -16.36 41.61
CA LYS A 6 14.12 -17.11 40.79
C LYS A 6 13.99 -16.59 39.36
N ASP A 7 14.19 -15.29 39.15
CA ASP A 7 14.04 -14.65 37.84
C ASP A 7 15.29 -14.89 36.95
N SER A 8 16.49 -14.86 37.55
CA SER A 8 17.74 -15.16 36.84
C SER A 8 17.83 -16.59 36.31
N THR A 9 17.32 -17.58 37.05
CA THR A 9 17.31 -18.98 36.59
C THR A 9 16.39 -19.17 35.39
N LYS A 10 15.22 -18.49 35.39
CA LYS A 10 14.25 -18.53 34.30
C LYS A 10 14.81 -17.89 33.03
N LEU A 11 15.52 -16.77 33.14
CA LEU A 11 16.19 -16.12 31.99
C LEU A 11 17.31 -17.00 31.41
N ALA A 12 18.15 -17.60 32.27
CA ALA A 12 19.18 -18.53 31.81
C ALA A 12 18.60 -19.76 31.08
N GLU A 13 17.46 -20.28 31.51
CA GLU A 13 16.73 -21.35 30.79
C GLU A 13 16.21 -20.88 29.44
N ARG A 14 15.61 -19.69 29.36
CA ARG A 14 15.14 -19.11 28.10
C ARG A 14 16.30 -18.91 27.12
N ARG A 15 17.45 -18.44 27.60
CA ARG A 15 18.67 -18.34 26.79
C ARG A 15 19.10 -19.68 26.21
N ARG A 16 19.21 -20.71 27.05
CA ARG A 16 19.56 -22.08 26.60
C ARG A 16 18.55 -22.62 25.59
N SER A 17 17.26 -22.36 25.83
CA SER A 17 16.19 -22.74 24.92
C SER A 17 16.31 -22.02 23.57
N MET A 18 16.60 -20.72 23.55
CA MET A 18 16.84 -19.95 22.34
C MET A 18 18.03 -20.53 21.55
N VAL A 19 19.15 -20.81 22.20
CA VAL A 19 20.33 -21.39 21.53
C VAL A 19 19.99 -22.75 20.90
N ASN A 20 19.28 -23.62 21.62
CA ASN A 20 19.01 -24.97 21.12
C ASN A 20 17.90 -25.01 20.07
N LYS A 21 16.81 -24.24 20.26
CA LYS A 21 15.59 -24.33 19.42
C LYS A 21 15.57 -23.37 18.24
N GLN A 22 16.33 -22.27 18.31
CA GLN A 22 16.34 -21.24 17.26
C GLN A 22 17.70 -21.24 16.55
N ILE A 23 18.81 -21.07 17.29
CA ILE A 23 20.14 -20.91 16.68
C ILE A 23 20.68 -22.21 16.09
N ALA A 24 20.83 -23.26 16.91
CA ALA A 24 21.36 -24.54 16.45
C ALA A 24 20.43 -25.22 15.44
N ALA A 25 19.11 -25.15 15.67
CA ALA A 25 18.11 -25.66 14.74
C ALA A 25 18.08 -24.89 13.41
N GLY A 26 18.39 -23.59 13.42
CA GLY A 26 18.52 -22.75 12.24
C GLY A 26 19.81 -22.95 11.45
N GLY A 27 20.67 -23.90 11.83
CA GLY A 27 21.81 -24.34 11.04
C GLY A 27 23.19 -23.90 11.54
N VAL A 28 23.28 -23.12 12.62
CA VAL A 28 24.56 -22.76 13.24
C VAL A 28 25.13 -23.97 13.99
N ARG A 29 26.36 -24.37 13.67
CA ARG A 29 27.01 -25.61 14.13
C ARG A 29 28.28 -25.40 14.96
N SER A 30 28.90 -24.22 14.91
CA SER A 30 30.14 -23.91 15.62
C SER A 30 29.94 -24.02 17.14
N ALA A 31 30.70 -24.92 17.77
CA ALA A 31 30.64 -25.13 19.22
C ALA A 31 31.03 -23.86 20.00
N LEU A 32 32.02 -23.11 19.51
CA LEU A 32 32.46 -21.85 20.12
C LEU A 32 31.35 -20.79 20.09
N VAL A 33 30.66 -20.65 18.94
CA VAL A 33 29.54 -19.70 18.78
C VAL A 33 28.37 -20.08 19.65
N LEU A 34 27.97 -21.35 19.64
CA LEU A 34 26.85 -21.82 20.47
C LEU A 34 27.14 -21.64 21.97
N GLU A 35 28.39 -21.82 22.41
CA GLU A 35 28.76 -21.59 23.80
C GLU A 35 28.80 -20.11 24.18
N ALA A 36 29.33 -19.25 23.32
CA ALA A 36 29.27 -17.79 23.49
C ALA A 36 27.81 -17.32 23.65
N MET A 37 26.91 -17.76 22.77
CA MET A 37 25.48 -17.42 22.83
C MET A 37 24.79 -17.95 24.10
N ARG A 38 25.27 -19.06 24.69
CA ARG A 38 24.77 -19.56 26.00
C ARG A 38 25.31 -18.78 27.19
N LYS A 39 26.43 -18.07 27.05
CA LYS A 39 27.09 -17.35 28.13
C LYS A 39 26.67 -15.89 28.23
N VAL A 40 26.55 -15.18 27.09
CA VAL A 40 26.25 -13.74 27.08
C VAL A 40 24.77 -13.49 27.46
N PRO A 41 24.48 -12.71 28.53
CA PRO A 41 23.10 -12.43 28.96
C PRO A 41 22.48 -11.29 28.14
N ARG A 42 21.87 -11.62 27.00
CA ARG A 42 21.26 -10.65 26.06
C ARG A 42 20.30 -9.66 26.73
N GLU A 43 19.58 -10.08 27.75
CA GLU A 43 18.68 -9.27 28.56
C GLU A 43 19.36 -8.07 29.25
N LYS A 44 20.68 -8.11 29.43
CA LYS A 44 21.46 -6.99 29.99
C LYS A 44 21.80 -5.92 28.96
N PHE A 45 21.61 -6.21 27.67
CA PHE A 45 21.97 -5.34 26.54
C PHE A 45 20.73 -4.72 25.88
N ILE A 46 19.59 -4.72 26.55
CA ILE A 46 18.34 -4.12 26.06
C ILE A 46 17.65 -3.31 27.18
N PRO A 47 16.74 -2.38 26.84
CA PRO A 47 15.94 -1.69 27.84
C PRO A 47 15.14 -2.66 28.73
N ASP A 48 15.01 -2.36 30.03
CA ASP A 48 14.32 -3.22 31.01
C ASP A 48 12.87 -3.53 30.59
N SER A 49 12.18 -2.59 29.92
CA SER A 49 10.83 -2.78 29.39
C SER A 49 10.71 -3.91 28.35
N LEU A 50 11.83 -4.32 27.74
CA LEU A 50 11.90 -5.38 26.73
C LEU A 50 12.54 -6.67 27.26
N ALA A 51 12.87 -6.76 28.54
CA ALA A 51 13.52 -7.93 29.14
C ALA A 51 12.74 -9.24 28.90
N THR A 52 11.41 -9.17 28.86
CA THR A 52 10.54 -10.33 28.57
C THR A 52 10.68 -10.84 27.14
N ARG A 53 11.23 -10.05 26.21
CA ARG A 53 11.43 -10.39 24.80
C ARG A 53 12.90 -10.65 24.44
N ALA A 54 13.80 -10.65 25.42
CA ALA A 54 15.25 -10.72 25.21
C ALA A 54 15.72 -11.90 24.36
N TYR A 55 14.99 -13.01 24.36
CA TYR A 55 15.34 -14.26 23.68
C TYR A 55 14.34 -14.66 22.60
N ASP A 56 13.53 -13.71 22.13
CA ASP A 56 12.77 -13.85 20.89
C ASP A 56 13.75 -13.75 19.71
N ASP A 57 13.55 -14.55 18.65
CA ASP A 57 14.34 -14.41 17.43
C ASP A 57 13.86 -13.23 16.56
N ALA A 58 13.96 -12.03 17.13
CA ALA A 58 13.54 -10.79 16.48
C ALA A 58 14.49 -9.63 16.85
N PRO A 59 14.64 -8.63 15.97
CA PRO A 59 15.31 -7.39 16.34
C PRO A 59 14.49 -6.63 17.38
N LEU A 60 15.16 -5.94 18.31
CA LEU A 60 14.52 -5.12 19.34
C LEU A 60 15.05 -3.68 19.26
N PRO A 61 14.22 -2.66 19.50
CA PRO A 61 14.67 -1.27 19.47
C PRO A 61 15.61 -0.96 20.65
N ILE A 62 16.64 -0.16 20.36
CA ILE A 62 17.53 0.46 21.35
C ILE A 62 17.53 1.98 21.10
N ALA A 63 18.33 2.74 21.85
CA ALA A 63 18.40 4.20 21.70
C ALA A 63 18.87 4.65 20.30
N GLU A 64 18.72 5.94 20.00
CA GLU A 64 19.17 6.56 18.73
C GLU A 64 18.52 5.97 17.47
N GLY A 65 17.31 5.41 17.60
CA GLY A 65 16.59 4.78 16.49
C GLY A 65 17.26 3.51 15.94
N GLN A 66 18.22 2.93 16.69
CA GLN A 66 18.90 1.70 16.30
C GLN A 66 18.17 0.46 16.80
N THR A 67 18.57 -0.71 16.33
CA THR A 67 18.06 -2.01 16.78
C THR A 67 19.20 -2.93 17.19
N ILE A 68 18.98 -3.72 18.24
CA ILE A 68 19.83 -4.89 18.50
C ILE A 68 19.37 -6.01 17.57
N SER A 69 20.27 -6.55 16.75
CA SER A 69 19.99 -7.62 15.78
C SER A 69 19.40 -8.85 16.45
N GLN A 70 18.53 -9.60 15.76
CA GLN A 70 17.99 -10.86 16.28
C GLN A 70 19.11 -11.86 16.64
N PRO A 71 18.96 -12.68 17.69
CA PRO A 71 19.98 -13.64 18.13
C PRO A 71 20.51 -14.56 17.02
N TYR A 72 19.64 -15.07 16.13
CA TYR A 72 20.07 -15.95 15.05
C TYR A 72 21.09 -15.28 14.11
N ILE A 73 20.84 -14.02 13.72
CA ILE A 73 21.72 -13.28 12.81
C ILE A 73 23.07 -12.98 13.48
N VAL A 74 23.10 -12.66 14.77
CA VAL A 74 24.37 -12.49 15.51
C VAL A 74 25.19 -13.78 15.48
N ALA A 75 24.56 -14.93 15.72
CA ALA A 75 25.24 -16.22 15.68
C ALA A 75 25.71 -16.60 14.27
N LEU A 76 24.87 -16.39 13.26
CA LEU A 76 25.21 -16.64 11.85
C LEU A 76 26.41 -15.81 11.40
N MET A 77 26.42 -14.51 11.71
CA MET A 77 27.54 -13.62 11.36
C MET A 77 28.81 -14.01 12.10
N THR A 78 28.70 -14.40 13.37
CA THR A 78 29.86 -14.85 14.16
C THR A 78 30.42 -16.17 13.64
N GLU A 79 29.57 -17.13 13.26
CA GLU A 79 30.01 -18.39 12.66
C GLU A 79 30.69 -18.18 11.31
N ALA A 80 30.18 -17.25 10.50
CA ALA A 80 30.75 -16.93 9.19
C ALA A 80 32.19 -16.37 9.26
N LEU A 81 32.60 -15.81 10.40
CA LEU A 81 33.98 -15.38 10.64
C LEU A 81 34.96 -16.54 10.85
N GLU A 82 34.46 -17.76 11.14
CA GLU A 82 35.26 -18.98 11.34
C GLU A 82 36.40 -18.82 12.38
N LEU A 83 36.09 -18.14 13.50
CA LEU A 83 37.03 -17.90 14.60
C LEU A 83 37.36 -19.20 15.37
N ASN A 84 38.60 -19.33 15.82
CA ASN A 84 39.19 -20.50 16.49
C ASN A 84 39.71 -20.20 17.90
N GLY A 85 39.81 -18.93 18.29
CA GLY A 85 40.28 -18.49 19.60
C GLY A 85 41.60 -17.74 19.50
N GLY A 86 41.61 -16.49 19.95
CA GLY A 86 42.81 -15.62 19.98
C GLY A 86 42.93 -14.61 18.84
N GLU A 87 42.00 -14.63 17.88
CA GLU A 87 41.93 -13.67 16.78
C GLU A 87 41.72 -12.22 17.25
N ARG A 88 42.15 -11.28 16.42
CA ARG A 88 41.78 -9.87 16.53
C ARG A 88 40.59 -9.56 15.63
N VAL A 89 39.50 -9.10 16.23
CA VAL A 89 38.24 -8.82 15.53
C VAL A 89 37.88 -7.34 15.60
N LEU A 90 37.41 -6.80 14.47
CA LEU A 90 36.79 -5.48 14.39
C LEU A 90 35.28 -5.61 14.18
N GLU A 91 34.49 -5.01 15.06
CA GLU A 91 33.06 -4.81 14.88
C GLU A 91 32.77 -3.36 14.46
N ILE A 92 31.95 -3.19 13.43
CA ILE A 92 31.42 -1.89 13.01
C ILE A 92 29.93 -1.83 13.33
N GLY A 93 29.54 -0.89 14.19
CA GLY A 93 28.19 -0.75 14.73
C GLY A 93 28.01 -1.46 16.08
N THR A 94 28.61 -0.92 17.14
CA THR A 94 28.51 -1.50 18.50
C THR A 94 27.07 -1.65 18.98
N GLY A 95 26.21 -0.66 18.69
CA GLY A 95 24.82 -0.63 19.13
C GLY A 95 24.71 -0.79 20.65
N SER A 96 24.10 -1.89 21.12
CA SER A 96 24.00 -2.18 22.55
C SER A 96 25.27 -2.78 23.18
N GLY A 97 26.21 -3.29 22.37
CA GLY A 97 27.38 -4.05 22.80
C GLY A 97 27.17 -5.56 22.93
N TYR A 98 25.98 -6.08 22.61
CA TYR A 98 25.70 -7.52 22.73
C TYR A 98 26.56 -8.38 21.79
N ALA A 99 26.64 -8.01 20.51
CA ALA A 99 27.43 -8.75 19.53
C ALA A 99 28.94 -8.66 19.85
N ALA A 100 29.43 -7.48 20.25
CA ALA A 100 30.77 -7.32 20.81
C ALA A 100 31.09 -8.29 21.97
N ALA A 101 30.15 -8.47 22.91
CA ALA A 101 30.31 -9.42 24.02
C ALA A 101 30.35 -10.88 23.54
N VAL A 102 29.52 -11.24 22.55
CA VAL A 102 29.53 -12.58 21.94
C VAL A 102 30.87 -12.85 21.25
N LEU A 103 31.39 -11.87 20.49
CA LEU A 103 32.70 -11.98 19.85
C LEU A 103 33.82 -12.13 20.88
N ALA A 104 33.77 -11.40 22.00
CA ALA A 104 34.78 -11.43 23.05
C ALA A 104 34.82 -12.73 23.86
N GLU A 105 33.82 -13.61 23.74
CA GLU A 105 33.88 -14.96 24.28
C GLU A 105 34.76 -15.91 23.44
N ILE A 106 35.07 -15.52 22.20
CA ILE A 106 35.81 -16.35 21.23
C ILE A 106 37.13 -15.67 20.88
N ALA A 107 37.09 -14.42 20.44
CA ALA A 107 38.24 -13.64 20.00
C ALA A 107 39.19 -13.28 21.16
N GLY A 108 40.47 -13.11 20.85
CA GLY A 108 41.46 -12.62 21.81
C GLY A 108 41.32 -11.13 22.10
N GLU A 109 40.99 -10.34 21.06
CA GLU A 109 40.82 -8.89 21.11
C GLU A 109 39.60 -8.47 20.25
N VAL A 110 38.77 -7.56 20.76
CA VAL A 110 37.64 -6.98 20.03
C VAL A 110 37.71 -5.47 20.10
N ASP A 111 37.92 -4.85 18.94
CA ASP A 111 37.65 -3.42 18.73
C ASP A 111 36.23 -3.28 18.19
N SER A 112 35.45 -2.34 18.73
CA SER A 112 34.08 -2.08 18.25
C SER A 112 33.88 -0.59 18.04
N ILE A 113 33.46 -0.17 16.84
CA ILE A 113 33.28 1.23 16.48
C ILE A 113 31.79 1.58 16.43
N GLU A 114 31.40 2.63 17.14
CA GLU A 114 30.04 3.18 17.15
C GLU A 114 30.06 4.67 16.79
N ARG A 115 29.15 5.09 15.91
CA ARG A 115 29.07 6.50 15.48
C ARG A 115 28.34 7.37 16.49
N HIS A 116 27.36 6.82 17.19
CA HIS A 116 26.56 7.53 18.19
C HIS A 116 27.27 7.52 19.55
N ALA A 117 27.77 8.68 19.98
CA ALA A 117 28.49 8.81 21.25
C ALA A 117 27.69 8.28 22.47
N SER A 118 26.37 8.54 22.51
CA SER A 118 25.47 8.06 23.56
C SER A 118 25.39 6.53 23.62
N LEU A 119 25.28 5.86 22.46
CA LEU A 119 25.30 4.39 22.37
C LEU A 119 26.67 3.82 22.72
N ALA A 120 27.76 4.44 22.25
CA ALA A 120 29.11 4.01 22.57
C ALA A 120 29.36 4.03 24.09
N GLU A 121 28.92 5.08 24.78
CA GLU A 121 29.01 5.19 26.23
C GLU A 121 28.11 4.18 26.97
N ALA A 122 26.89 3.99 26.50
CA ALA A 122 25.97 3.01 27.07
C ALA A 122 26.53 1.58 26.92
N ALA A 123 27.01 1.21 25.74
CA ALA A 123 27.63 -0.07 25.46
C ALA A 123 28.87 -0.31 26.34
N ARG A 124 29.77 0.68 26.48
CA ARG A 124 30.92 0.59 27.41
C ARG A 124 30.47 0.27 28.83
N ARG A 125 29.43 0.95 29.32
CA ARG A 125 28.92 0.73 30.68
C ARG A 125 28.37 -0.68 30.84
N THR A 126 27.52 -1.12 29.90
CA THR A 126 26.91 -2.45 29.93
C THR A 126 27.96 -3.56 29.82
N LEU A 127 28.92 -3.43 28.92
CA LEU A 127 30.04 -4.38 28.74
C LEU A 127 30.86 -4.52 30.03
N ARG A 128 31.22 -3.40 30.68
CA ARG A 128 31.92 -3.44 31.98
C ARG A 128 31.10 -4.09 33.07
N GLN A 129 29.81 -3.76 33.17
CA GLN A 129 28.90 -4.36 34.16
C GLN A 129 28.69 -5.87 33.95
N THR A 130 28.87 -6.35 32.72
CA THR A 130 28.73 -7.76 32.35
C THR A 130 30.06 -8.51 32.29
N GLY A 131 31.19 -7.84 32.60
CA GLY A 131 32.52 -8.46 32.70
C GLY A 131 33.32 -8.51 31.38
N TYR A 132 32.88 -7.79 30.35
CA TYR A 132 33.53 -7.71 29.04
C TYR A 132 34.42 -6.45 28.91
N ASP A 133 35.23 -6.19 29.93
CA ASP A 133 36.12 -5.00 30.00
C ASP A 133 37.15 -4.95 28.87
N LYS A 134 37.42 -6.10 28.24
CA LYS A 134 38.40 -6.25 27.15
C LYS A 134 37.89 -5.76 25.79
N VAL A 135 36.59 -5.51 25.65
CA VAL A 135 36.03 -4.93 24.42
C VAL A 135 36.37 -3.45 24.37
N ASN A 136 37.17 -3.07 23.38
CA ASN A 136 37.56 -1.68 23.18
C ASN A 136 36.53 -0.97 22.30
N VAL A 137 35.59 -0.26 22.92
CA VAL A 137 34.57 0.53 22.20
C VAL A 137 35.11 1.91 21.85
N ILE A 138 35.14 2.24 20.57
CA ILE A 138 35.59 3.51 20.01
C ILE A 138 34.37 4.28 19.47
N CYS A 139 34.33 5.59 19.74
CA CYS A 139 33.34 6.47 19.10
C CYS A 139 33.96 7.04 17.82
N GLY A 140 33.35 6.79 16.65
CA GLY A 140 33.89 7.28 15.38
C GLY A 140 33.20 6.70 14.15
N ASP A 141 33.71 7.08 12.98
CA ASP A 141 33.23 6.56 11.70
C ASP A 141 33.81 5.18 11.43
N GLY A 142 32.98 4.14 11.58
CA GLY A 142 33.38 2.76 11.36
C GLY A 142 33.63 2.37 9.90
N THR A 143 33.19 3.18 8.92
CA THR A 143 33.48 2.93 7.51
C THR A 143 34.96 3.06 7.16
N LEU A 144 35.71 3.76 8.02
CA LEU A 144 37.15 3.94 7.91
C LEU A 144 37.94 2.77 8.51
N GLY A 145 37.26 1.87 9.22
CA GLY A 145 37.90 0.86 10.05
C GLY A 145 38.79 1.48 11.13
N ARG A 146 39.83 0.75 11.53
CA ARG A 146 40.86 1.21 12.48
C ARG A 146 42.26 0.83 12.00
N PRO A 147 42.84 1.63 11.08
CA PRO A 147 44.16 1.33 10.51
C PRO A 147 45.27 1.16 11.56
N SER A 148 45.17 1.84 12.70
CA SER A 148 46.19 1.78 13.76
C SER A 148 46.33 0.41 14.43
N ASN A 149 45.34 -0.47 14.28
CA ASN A 149 45.33 -1.80 14.90
C ASN A 149 45.11 -2.94 13.89
N ALA A 150 45.07 -2.60 12.59
CA ALA A 150 45.10 -3.55 11.50
C ALA A 150 46.48 -4.26 11.44
N PRO A 151 46.56 -5.47 10.86
CA PRO A 151 45.47 -6.22 10.24
C PRO A 151 44.54 -6.91 11.26
N TYR A 152 43.31 -7.19 10.83
CA TYR A 152 42.29 -7.93 11.58
C TYR A 152 42.07 -9.32 10.97
N ASP A 153 41.92 -10.34 11.80
CA ASP A 153 41.59 -11.70 11.36
C ASP A 153 40.09 -11.82 10.99
N GLY A 154 39.24 -11.04 11.66
CA GLY A 154 37.82 -10.95 11.38
C GLY A 154 37.30 -9.51 11.42
N ILE A 155 36.44 -9.15 10.48
CA ILE A 155 35.69 -7.89 10.52
C ILE A 155 34.21 -8.21 10.38
N VAL A 156 33.38 -7.65 11.24
CA VAL A 156 31.92 -7.81 11.15
C VAL A 156 31.24 -6.46 11.17
N VAL A 157 30.29 -6.25 10.27
CA VAL A 157 29.58 -4.97 10.13
C VAL A 157 28.11 -5.19 10.44
N ALA A 158 27.64 -4.63 11.55
CA ALA A 158 26.26 -4.71 12.00
C ALA A 158 25.38 -3.58 11.42
N ALA A 159 25.68 -3.14 10.20
CA ALA A 159 24.96 -2.12 9.46
C ALA A 159 25.10 -2.36 7.95
N GLY A 160 24.06 -2.04 7.18
CA GLY A 160 24.02 -2.28 5.74
C GLY A 160 24.78 -1.24 4.94
N ALA A 161 25.82 -1.65 4.22
CA ALA A 161 26.62 -0.80 3.34
C ALA A 161 26.09 -0.82 1.89
N PRO A 162 26.29 0.27 1.11
CA PRO A 162 25.93 0.29 -0.31
C PRO A 162 26.78 -0.69 -1.13
N VAL A 163 28.07 -0.77 -0.80
CA VAL A 163 29.08 -1.68 -1.35
C VAL A 163 30.02 -2.09 -0.22
N VAL A 164 30.81 -3.16 -0.41
CA VAL A 164 31.85 -3.53 0.56
C VAL A 164 32.91 -2.40 0.63
N PRO A 165 33.14 -1.75 1.79
CA PRO A 165 34.13 -0.68 1.86
C PRO A 165 35.56 -1.21 1.66
N GLU A 166 36.26 -0.68 0.65
CA GLU A 166 37.61 -1.13 0.30
C GLU A 166 38.61 -0.97 1.45
N ARG A 167 38.44 0.07 2.28
CA ARG A 167 39.26 0.29 3.48
C ARG A 167 39.14 -0.85 4.50
N LEU A 168 37.97 -1.49 4.62
CA LEU A 168 37.78 -2.64 5.50
C LEU A 168 38.44 -3.88 4.91
N LYS A 169 38.33 -4.10 3.60
CA LYS A 169 39.02 -5.19 2.89
C LYS A 169 40.54 -5.11 3.08
N GLN A 170 41.13 -3.92 2.91
CA GLN A 170 42.57 -3.69 3.05
C GLN A 170 43.07 -3.93 4.48
N GLN A 171 42.21 -3.79 5.49
CA GLN A 171 42.53 -4.02 6.89
C GLN A 171 42.40 -5.48 7.32
N LEU A 172 41.94 -6.39 6.45
CA LEU A 172 41.94 -7.83 6.73
C LEU A 172 43.35 -8.43 6.62
N ALA A 173 43.72 -9.34 7.51
CA ALA A 173 44.84 -10.24 7.30
C ALA A 173 44.59 -11.16 6.08
N VAL A 174 45.65 -11.67 5.45
CA VAL A 174 45.50 -12.77 4.47
C VAL A 174 44.99 -14.00 5.23
N GLY A 175 43.91 -14.61 4.72
CA GLY A 175 43.12 -15.64 5.40
C GLY A 175 41.99 -15.10 6.29
N GLY A 176 41.94 -13.78 6.50
CA GLY A 176 40.89 -13.11 7.29
C GLY A 176 39.57 -12.98 6.54
N ARG A 177 38.48 -12.81 7.30
CA ARG A 177 37.10 -12.77 6.77
C ARG A 177 36.37 -11.50 7.21
N LEU A 178 35.71 -10.84 6.26
CA LEU A 178 34.78 -9.73 6.48
C LEU A 178 33.35 -10.23 6.26
N VAL A 179 32.48 -10.04 7.24
CA VAL A 179 31.05 -10.35 7.16
C VAL A 179 30.26 -9.05 7.19
N ILE A 180 29.54 -8.76 6.12
CA ILE A 180 28.91 -7.45 5.91
C ILE A 180 27.59 -7.57 5.13
N PRO A 181 26.51 -6.93 5.59
CA PRO A 181 25.31 -6.73 4.79
C PRO A 181 25.57 -5.69 3.70
N VAL A 182 25.43 -6.07 2.43
CA VAL A 182 25.61 -5.18 1.29
C VAL A 182 24.34 -5.15 0.44
N GLY A 183 23.91 -3.95 0.07
CA GLY A 183 22.80 -3.79 -0.84
C GLY A 183 22.75 -2.37 -1.40
N GLU A 184 22.37 -2.26 -2.67
CA GLU A 184 22.25 -0.98 -3.37
C GLU A 184 21.17 -0.06 -2.76
N ARG A 185 20.36 -0.56 -1.81
CA ARG A 185 19.25 0.14 -1.16
C ARG A 185 19.26 -0.10 0.35
N LYS A 186 18.85 0.91 1.14
CA LYS A 186 18.66 0.76 2.58
C LYS A 186 17.50 -0.21 2.86
N GLY A 187 17.73 -1.26 3.66
CA GLY A 187 16.67 -2.13 4.19
C GLY A 187 16.45 -3.48 3.49
N HIS A 188 17.17 -3.79 2.42
CA HIS A 188 17.32 -5.14 1.86
C HIS A 188 18.78 -5.33 1.46
N GLN A 189 19.49 -6.22 2.12
CA GLN A 189 20.90 -6.48 1.88
C GLN A 189 21.16 -7.97 1.74
N ALA A 190 22.11 -8.33 0.88
CA ALA A 190 22.73 -9.64 0.90
C ALA A 190 23.80 -9.65 2.01
N LEU A 191 23.75 -10.60 2.93
CA LEU A 191 24.82 -10.84 3.89
C LEU A 191 25.95 -11.53 3.13
N LEU A 192 27.07 -10.82 2.95
CA LEU A 192 28.24 -11.32 2.25
C LEU A 192 29.34 -11.71 3.23
N ARG A 193 30.09 -12.74 2.85
CA ARG A 193 31.39 -13.05 3.42
C ARG A 193 32.47 -12.81 2.38
N VAL A 194 33.42 -11.95 2.71
CA VAL A 194 34.60 -11.64 1.89
C VAL A 194 35.83 -12.23 2.56
N THR A 195 36.51 -13.15 1.90
CA THR A 195 37.77 -13.76 2.38
C THR A 195 38.94 -13.17 1.61
N ARG A 196 39.94 -12.62 2.29
CA ARG A 196 41.19 -12.16 1.65
C ARG A 196 42.10 -13.36 1.41
N VAL A 197 42.26 -13.81 0.17
CA VAL A 197 43.01 -15.05 -0.15
C VAL A 197 44.48 -14.79 -0.47
N ALA A 198 44.81 -13.59 -0.96
CA ALA A 198 46.18 -13.11 -1.16
C ALA A 198 46.23 -11.59 -0.94
N GLU A 199 47.36 -10.94 -1.25
CA GLU A 199 47.57 -9.51 -1.02
C GLU A 199 46.46 -8.65 -1.65
N ASP A 200 46.12 -8.87 -2.92
CA ASP A 200 45.08 -8.11 -3.64
C ASP A 200 43.92 -8.99 -4.16
N GLU A 201 43.78 -10.21 -3.65
CA GLU A 201 42.78 -11.18 -4.10
C GLU A 201 41.74 -11.46 -3.00
N TYR A 202 40.46 -11.35 -3.36
CA TYR A 202 39.33 -11.52 -2.46
C TYR A 202 38.29 -12.46 -3.06
N ARG A 203 37.74 -13.35 -2.23
CA ARG A 203 36.62 -14.22 -2.59
C ARG A 203 35.36 -13.77 -1.86
N GLU A 204 34.27 -13.56 -2.59
CA GLU A 204 32.98 -13.18 -2.03
C GLU A 204 31.99 -14.34 -2.08
N GLU A 205 31.23 -14.51 -1.01
CA GLU A 205 30.22 -15.55 -0.85
C GLU A 205 28.94 -14.93 -0.28
N HIS A 206 27.79 -15.23 -0.89
CA HIS A 206 26.48 -14.86 -0.34
C HIS A 206 26.06 -15.90 0.71
N LEU A 207 25.69 -15.42 1.91
CA LEU A 207 25.29 -16.27 3.03
C LEU A 207 23.78 -16.31 3.23
N SER A 208 23.11 -15.17 3.16
CA SER A 208 21.68 -15.03 3.43
C SER A 208 21.18 -13.63 3.04
N ASP A 209 19.87 -13.44 2.98
CA ASP A 209 19.25 -12.11 2.81
C ASP A 209 18.86 -11.54 4.18
N VAL A 210 19.21 -10.29 4.41
CA VAL A 210 19.10 -9.63 5.72
C VAL A 210 18.57 -8.20 5.60
N ARG A 211 18.17 -7.64 6.74
CA ARG A 211 17.75 -6.25 6.87
C ARG A 211 18.46 -5.57 8.04
N PHE A 212 19.38 -4.68 7.74
CA PHE A 212 20.14 -3.88 8.70
C PHE A 212 19.90 -2.38 8.52
N VAL A 213 20.05 -1.63 9.62
CA VAL A 213 20.16 -0.17 9.62
C VAL A 213 21.33 0.27 8.73
N PRO A 214 21.30 1.45 8.08
CA PRO A 214 22.34 1.86 7.15
C PRO A 214 23.69 2.11 7.84
N LEU A 215 24.78 1.65 7.20
CA LEU A 215 26.15 2.01 7.59
C LEU A 215 26.46 3.43 7.12
N ILE A 216 26.41 4.42 8.02
CA ILE A 216 26.61 5.83 7.70
C ILE A 216 28.07 6.24 7.99
N GLY A 217 28.74 6.85 7.02
CA GLY A 217 30.13 7.31 7.10
C GLY A 217 30.78 7.58 5.74
N GLU A 218 32.03 8.01 5.72
CA GLU A 218 32.81 8.37 4.52
C GLU A 218 32.88 7.22 3.48
N GLY A 219 33.03 5.98 3.95
CA GLY A 219 33.02 4.77 3.12
C GLY A 219 31.66 4.04 3.08
N GLY A 220 30.59 4.70 3.53
CA GLY A 220 29.23 4.16 3.61
C GLY A 220 28.20 5.13 3.03
N TRP A 221 27.01 5.17 3.61
CA TRP A 221 26.00 6.17 3.30
C TRP A 221 26.39 7.53 3.91
N THR A 222 26.15 8.65 3.25
CA THR A 222 26.49 9.98 3.80
C THR A 222 25.44 10.47 4.82
N GLU A 223 25.87 11.21 5.86
CA GLU A 223 25.00 11.83 6.89
C GLU A 223 24.01 12.85 6.29
N ALA A 224 24.38 13.45 5.15
CA ALA A 224 23.61 14.43 4.42
C ALA A 224 22.92 13.83 3.17
N GLY A 225 22.48 12.57 3.26
CA GLY A 225 21.75 11.87 2.19
C GLY A 225 20.37 12.44 1.83
N ASP A 226 19.95 13.58 2.41
CA ASP A 226 18.63 14.18 2.18
C ASP A 226 18.58 15.73 2.05
N ALA A 227 19.68 16.49 1.92
CA ALA A 227 19.52 17.97 1.86
C ALA A 227 20.54 18.84 1.09
N ALA A 228 21.70 18.34 0.65
CA ALA A 228 22.75 19.24 0.12
C ALA A 228 23.18 19.02 -1.34
N ALA A 229 22.64 18.01 -2.04
CA ALA A 229 22.75 17.93 -3.50
C ALA A 229 21.68 18.79 -4.21
N ALA A 230 20.62 19.18 -3.49
CA ALA A 230 19.47 19.94 -4.01
C ALA A 230 19.72 21.46 -4.18
N ARG A 231 20.94 21.98 -3.97
CA ARG A 231 21.22 23.43 -4.11
C ARG A 231 22.47 23.82 -4.89
N ARG A 232 23.10 22.89 -5.62
CA ARG A 232 24.12 23.22 -6.64
C ARG A 232 24.06 22.28 -7.83
N SER A 233 23.16 22.58 -8.77
CA SER A 233 23.44 22.64 -10.21
C SER A 233 22.10 22.61 -10.94
N THR A 234 21.74 23.78 -11.48
CA THR A 234 20.74 23.92 -12.53
C THR A 234 21.01 22.89 -13.65
N THR A 235 20.07 21.95 -13.83
CA THR A 235 19.89 21.11 -15.03
C THR A 235 21.02 20.17 -15.45
N SER A 236 21.97 19.77 -14.59
CA SER A 236 23.08 18.86 -15.01
C SER A 236 23.25 17.52 -14.28
N ASN A 237 22.48 17.20 -13.22
CA ASN A 237 22.70 15.99 -12.39
C ASN A 237 21.45 15.10 -12.20
N LEU A 238 20.51 15.10 -13.16
CA LEU A 238 19.45 14.08 -13.15
C LEU A 238 20.04 12.71 -13.45
N SER A 239 19.56 11.66 -12.78
CA SER A 239 19.80 10.29 -13.24
C SER A 239 19.26 10.16 -14.67
N GLU A 240 19.80 9.23 -15.46
CA GLU A 240 19.32 9.04 -16.84
C GLU A 240 17.81 8.77 -16.88
N ASP A 241 17.32 7.94 -15.96
CA ASP A 241 15.89 7.63 -15.84
C ASP A 241 15.07 8.89 -15.47
N ALA A 242 15.54 9.73 -14.54
CA ALA A 242 14.82 10.95 -14.13
C ALA A 242 14.82 12.01 -15.25
N ARG A 243 15.90 12.09 -16.02
CA ARG A 243 15.97 12.96 -17.20
C ARG A 243 14.95 12.54 -18.27
N LEU A 244 14.79 11.23 -18.51
CA LEU A 244 13.79 10.72 -19.46
C LEU A 244 12.35 11.07 -19.03
N PHE A 245 12.06 11.06 -17.72
CA PHE A 245 10.77 11.51 -17.19
C PHE A 245 10.60 13.02 -17.34
N ALA A 246 11.60 13.81 -16.94
CA ALA A 246 11.57 15.27 -17.05
C ALA A 246 11.41 15.76 -18.50
N GLU A 247 12.02 15.10 -19.48
CA GLU A 247 11.88 15.41 -20.91
C GLU A 247 10.49 15.05 -21.47
N ALA A 248 9.80 14.08 -20.86
CA ALA A 248 8.48 13.62 -21.30
C ALA A 248 7.33 14.29 -20.57
N ALA A 249 7.59 14.84 -19.37
CA ALA A 249 6.61 15.50 -18.51
C ALA A 249 6.03 16.76 -19.17
N GLU A 250 4.73 16.96 -18.98
CA GLU A 250 3.97 18.16 -19.33
C GLU A 250 3.67 18.91 -18.02
N PRO A 251 4.54 19.85 -17.59
CA PRO A 251 4.41 20.52 -16.30
C PRO A 251 3.24 21.51 -16.28
N PHE A 252 2.65 21.70 -15.11
CA PHE A 252 1.65 22.73 -14.87
C PHE A 252 1.82 23.34 -13.48
N ASP A 253 1.46 24.61 -13.33
CA ASP A 253 1.65 25.33 -12.07
C ASP A 253 0.49 25.11 -11.09
N ASP A 254 -0.76 25.14 -11.57
CA ASP A 254 -1.96 25.03 -10.75
C ASP A 254 -3.03 24.17 -11.44
N ILE A 255 -3.84 23.45 -10.65
CA ILE A 255 -4.88 22.54 -11.15
C ILE A 255 -5.96 23.31 -11.92
N ASP A 256 -6.34 24.50 -11.46
CA ASP A 256 -7.45 25.25 -12.03
C ASP A 256 -7.05 25.84 -13.40
N THR A 257 -5.77 26.15 -13.58
CA THR A 257 -5.22 26.72 -14.82
C THR A 257 -4.47 25.72 -15.70
N ALA A 258 -4.39 24.44 -15.33
CA ALA A 258 -3.70 23.42 -16.11
C ALA A 258 -4.29 23.30 -17.53
N ASP A 259 -3.44 23.30 -18.55
CA ASP A 259 -3.87 23.10 -19.93
C ASP A 259 -4.18 21.61 -20.18
N LEU A 260 -5.47 21.29 -20.26
CA LEU A 260 -5.94 19.93 -20.52
C LEU A 260 -6.03 19.60 -22.02
N ALA A 261 -5.80 20.54 -22.93
CA ALA A 261 -5.98 20.29 -24.36
C ALA A 261 -5.11 19.11 -24.88
N PRO A 262 -3.81 19.00 -24.52
CA PRO A 262 -2.99 17.86 -24.93
C PRO A 262 -3.51 16.52 -24.40
N LEU A 263 -3.97 16.48 -23.15
CA LEU A 263 -4.57 15.29 -22.54
C LEU A 263 -5.86 14.89 -23.28
N LEU A 264 -6.75 15.84 -23.54
CA LEU A 264 -8.01 15.60 -24.25
C LEU A 264 -7.78 15.14 -25.70
N GLU A 265 -6.73 15.61 -26.36
CA GLU A 265 -6.31 15.12 -27.67
C GLU A 265 -5.89 13.64 -27.59
N ARG A 266 -5.06 13.27 -26.61
CA ARG A 266 -4.61 11.88 -26.41
C ARG A 266 -5.73 10.92 -26.01
N ILE A 267 -6.68 11.38 -25.19
CA ILE A 267 -7.90 10.63 -24.87
C ILE A 267 -8.70 10.37 -26.14
N GLY A 268 -8.70 11.30 -27.09
CA GLY A 268 -9.31 11.12 -28.41
C GLY A 268 -10.80 10.85 -28.31
N ASP A 269 -11.23 9.74 -28.91
CA ASP A 269 -12.63 9.30 -28.94
C ASP A 269 -12.96 8.21 -27.92
N ALA A 270 -12.11 7.99 -26.92
CA ALA A 270 -12.33 6.99 -25.87
C ALA A 270 -13.78 7.02 -25.33
N ARG A 271 -14.35 5.82 -25.18
CA ARG A 271 -15.70 5.60 -24.66
C ARG A 271 -15.71 5.54 -23.13
N VAL A 272 -14.64 5.02 -22.54
CA VAL A 272 -14.46 4.92 -21.09
C VAL A 272 -13.14 5.56 -20.71
N VAL A 273 -13.16 6.51 -19.78
CA VAL A 273 -11.96 7.11 -19.20
C VAL A 273 -11.94 6.79 -17.72
N LEU A 274 -10.98 5.99 -17.29
CA LEU A 274 -10.82 5.62 -15.89
C LEU A 274 -9.76 6.54 -15.27
N ILE A 275 -10.13 7.24 -14.21
CA ILE A 275 -9.30 8.23 -13.53
C ILE A 275 -9.08 7.78 -12.10
N GLY A 276 -7.85 7.35 -11.84
CA GLY A 276 -7.42 6.81 -10.57
C GLY A 276 -7.13 7.83 -9.50
N GLU A 277 -6.73 7.31 -8.36
CA GLU A 277 -6.02 8.05 -7.32
C GLU A 277 -5.06 7.10 -6.59
N ALA A 278 -3.88 7.57 -6.19
CA ALA A 278 -2.96 6.79 -5.35
C ALA A 278 -3.36 6.80 -3.87
N SER A 279 -4.34 7.63 -3.51
CA SER A 279 -4.95 7.58 -2.18
C SER A 279 -6.36 8.14 -2.12
N HIS A 280 -7.24 7.53 -1.33
CA HIS A 280 -8.63 7.99 -1.15
C HIS A 280 -8.80 9.31 -0.38
N GLY A 281 -7.75 9.76 0.32
CA GLY A 281 -7.83 10.89 1.25
C GLY A 281 -7.09 12.15 0.81
N THR A 282 -6.78 12.32 -0.48
CA THR A 282 -5.91 13.42 -0.98
C THR A 282 -6.66 14.42 -1.86
N SER A 283 -6.68 15.69 -1.46
CA SER A 283 -7.43 16.79 -2.08
C SER A 283 -7.06 17.02 -3.56
N GLU A 284 -5.77 17.05 -3.90
CA GLU A 284 -5.30 17.30 -5.26
C GLU A 284 -5.83 16.27 -6.26
N PHE A 285 -5.96 15.00 -5.83
CA PHE A 285 -6.47 13.92 -6.67
C PHE A 285 -7.95 14.16 -6.99
N TYR A 286 -8.80 14.47 -6.01
CA TYR A 286 -10.21 14.82 -6.26
C TYR A 286 -10.35 16.06 -7.15
N ARG A 287 -9.60 17.13 -6.86
CA ARG A 287 -9.68 18.38 -7.63
C ARG A 287 -9.30 18.17 -9.10
N MET A 288 -8.23 17.43 -9.36
CA MET A 288 -7.78 17.15 -10.72
C MET A 288 -8.72 16.17 -11.45
N ARG A 289 -9.22 15.12 -10.75
CA ARG A 289 -10.28 14.24 -11.28
C ARG A 289 -11.51 15.03 -11.69
N ALA A 290 -12.00 15.92 -10.82
CA ALA A 290 -13.10 16.82 -11.11
C ALA A 290 -12.81 17.69 -12.34
N ARG A 291 -11.65 18.34 -12.41
CA ARG A 291 -11.27 19.23 -13.51
C ARG A 291 -11.23 18.51 -14.87
N ILE A 292 -10.64 17.31 -14.91
CA ILE A 292 -10.60 16.47 -16.12
C ILE A 292 -12.02 16.04 -16.50
N THR A 293 -12.81 15.57 -15.54
CA THR A 293 -14.18 15.11 -15.77
C THR A 293 -15.08 16.21 -16.30
N GLN A 294 -14.99 17.43 -15.74
CA GLN A 294 -15.69 18.62 -16.24
C GLN A 294 -15.35 18.90 -17.71
N ALA A 295 -14.07 18.79 -18.09
CA ALA A 295 -13.63 18.99 -19.47
C ALA A 295 -14.13 17.88 -20.40
N LEU A 296 -14.13 16.62 -19.95
CA LEU A 296 -14.67 15.49 -20.70
C LEU A 296 -16.18 15.63 -20.94
N ILE A 297 -16.95 16.04 -19.93
CA ILE A 297 -18.38 16.31 -20.06
C ILE A 297 -18.60 17.45 -21.05
N ALA A 298 -17.96 18.60 -20.83
CA ALA A 298 -18.20 19.82 -21.61
C ALA A 298 -17.70 19.75 -23.06
N GLN A 299 -16.62 19.01 -23.34
CA GLN A 299 -15.93 19.05 -24.64
C GLN A 299 -15.97 17.72 -25.41
N LYS A 300 -16.17 16.59 -24.72
CA LYS A 300 -16.08 15.24 -25.31
C LYS A 300 -17.37 14.42 -25.18
N GLY A 301 -18.43 15.01 -24.61
CA GLY A 301 -19.77 14.41 -24.55
C GLY A 301 -19.89 13.24 -23.58
N PHE A 302 -19.08 13.21 -22.51
CA PHE A 302 -19.23 12.23 -21.44
C PHE A 302 -20.50 12.53 -20.64
N ASN A 303 -21.30 11.49 -20.37
CA ASN A 303 -22.62 11.62 -19.75
C ASN A 303 -22.85 10.66 -18.57
N ILE A 304 -21.85 9.87 -18.21
CA ILE A 304 -21.86 9.00 -17.03
C ILE A 304 -20.61 9.32 -16.22
N VAL A 305 -20.79 9.61 -14.92
CA VAL A 305 -19.73 9.59 -13.92
C VAL A 305 -20.01 8.40 -13.01
N ALA A 306 -19.12 7.43 -12.95
CA ALA A 306 -19.26 6.24 -12.15
C ALA A 306 -18.12 6.19 -11.11
N ALA A 307 -18.45 6.05 -9.83
CA ALA A 307 -17.47 6.12 -8.75
C ALA A 307 -17.39 4.79 -7.98
N GLU A 308 -16.24 4.51 -7.36
CA GLU A 308 -16.03 3.46 -6.35
C GLU A 308 -16.81 3.77 -5.06
N ALA A 309 -18.12 3.83 -5.21
CA ALA A 309 -19.06 4.29 -4.22
C ALA A 309 -20.26 3.35 -4.21
N ASP A 310 -20.94 3.30 -3.06
CA ASP A 310 -22.18 2.56 -2.90
C ASP A 310 -23.26 3.04 -3.86
N TRP A 311 -23.93 2.10 -4.53
CA TRP A 311 -24.95 2.40 -5.52
C TRP A 311 -26.10 3.26 -4.95
N PRO A 312 -26.77 2.93 -3.82
CA PRO A 312 -27.88 3.72 -3.31
C PRO A 312 -27.51 5.17 -2.99
N ASP A 313 -26.36 5.38 -2.35
CA ASP A 313 -25.90 6.71 -1.94
C ASP A 313 -25.53 7.58 -3.14
N ALA A 314 -24.83 6.98 -4.12
CA ALA A 314 -24.52 7.65 -5.37
C ALA A 314 -25.80 7.93 -6.20
N PHE A 315 -26.80 7.05 -6.16
CA PHE A 315 -28.07 7.26 -6.85
C PHE A 315 -28.90 8.41 -6.24
N ARG A 316 -28.78 8.67 -4.93
CA ARG A 316 -29.34 9.91 -4.33
C ARG A 316 -28.69 11.15 -4.92
N ILE A 317 -27.36 11.15 -5.08
CA ILE A 317 -26.63 12.22 -5.77
C ILE A 317 -27.05 12.31 -7.24
N ASN A 318 -27.24 11.18 -7.94
CA ASN A 318 -27.75 11.13 -9.31
C ASN A 318 -29.06 11.91 -9.45
N ASN A 319 -30.01 11.64 -8.56
CA ASN A 319 -31.32 12.30 -8.56
C ASN A 319 -31.17 13.81 -8.39
N HIS A 320 -30.30 14.23 -7.49
CA HIS A 320 -29.98 15.65 -7.28
C HIS A 320 -29.37 16.30 -8.52
N VAL A 321 -28.27 15.75 -9.06
CA VAL A 321 -27.57 16.38 -10.19
C VAL A 321 -28.38 16.34 -11.49
N ARG A 322 -29.28 15.36 -11.65
CA ARG A 322 -30.17 15.25 -12.82
C ARG A 322 -31.51 15.95 -12.66
N HIS A 323 -31.76 16.58 -11.50
CA HIS A 323 -33.03 17.26 -11.18
C HIS A 323 -34.24 16.33 -11.24
N ILE A 324 -34.07 15.06 -10.83
CA ILE A 324 -35.14 14.08 -10.71
C ILE A 324 -35.75 14.23 -9.31
N HIS A 325 -37.08 14.42 -9.23
CA HIS A 325 -37.75 14.59 -7.93
C HIS A 325 -37.73 13.26 -7.15
N GLY A 326 -37.18 13.30 -5.94
CA GLY A 326 -37.12 12.25 -4.92
C GLY A 326 -36.96 12.89 -3.52
N PRO A 327 -36.67 12.13 -2.45
CA PRO A 327 -36.24 12.73 -1.17
C PRO A 327 -35.12 13.75 -1.43
N ALA A 328 -35.09 14.84 -0.67
CA ALA A 328 -34.05 15.85 -0.83
C ALA A 328 -32.67 15.18 -0.77
N ALA A 329 -31.70 15.66 -1.55
CA ALA A 329 -30.30 15.42 -1.21
C ALA A 329 -30.01 16.22 0.06
N ASP A 330 -30.42 15.68 1.20
CA ASP A 330 -29.65 15.90 2.38
C ASP A 330 -28.25 15.33 2.09
N TRP A 331 -27.21 16.04 2.51
CA TRP A 331 -25.87 15.46 2.50
C TRP A 331 -25.81 14.38 3.58
N GLU A 332 -26.72 13.41 3.61
CA GLU A 332 -26.72 12.23 4.48
C GLU A 332 -26.17 11.01 3.74
N SER A 333 -26.02 11.06 2.41
CA SER A 333 -25.26 10.07 1.64
C SER A 333 -23.82 9.92 2.14
N PHE A 334 -23.28 8.70 2.01
CA PHE A 334 -21.92 8.34 2.42
C PHE A 334 -21.64 8.60 3.90
N ALA A 335 -22.64 8.31 4.76
CA ALA A 335 -22.52 8.43 6.21
C ALA A 335 -21.94 7.17 6.89
N ARG A 336 -21.60 6.12 6.13
CA ARG A 336 -20.92 4.91 6.62
C ARG A 336 -19.40 5.03 6.49
N PHE A 337 -18.66 4.19 7.21
CA PHE A 337 -17.21 4.16 7.05
C PHE A 337 -16.82 3.82 5.60
N PRO A 338 -15.88 4.57 4.98
CA PRO A 338 -15.22 5.76 5.48
C PRO A 338 -16.06 7.02 5.21
N THR A 339 -16.39 7.75 6.27
CA THR A 339 -17.32 8.89 6.23
C THR A 339 -16.77 10.15 5.56
N TRP A 340 -15.56 10.11 4.98
CA TRP A 340 -14.88 11.25 4.38
C TRP A 340 -14.51 11.05 2.91
N MET A 341 -14.47 9.81 2.42
CA MET A 341 -13.97 9.47 1.08
C MET A 341 -14.80 10.16 -0.01
N TRP A 342 -16.13 10.04 0.05
CA TRP A 342 -17.01 10.74 -0.89
C TRP A 342 -17.74 11.94 -0.26
N ARG A 343 -17.73 12.04 1.06
CA ARG A 343 -18.36 13.11 1.84
C ARG A 343 -17.33 14.18 2.26
N ASN A 344 -16.82 14.89 1.26
CA ASN A 344 -15.84 15.96 1.44
C ASN A 344 -16.17 17.17 0.55
N ARG A 345 -15.46 18.29 0.79
CA ARG A 345 -15.69 19.55 0.05
C ARG A 345 -15.35 19.43 -1.43
N GLU A 346 -14.36 18.63 -1.79
CA GLU A 346 -13.91 18.46 -3.17
C GLU A 346 -14.98 17.77 -4.02
N VAL A 347 -15.57 16.69 -3.51
CA VAL A 347 -16.70 15.99 -4.14
C VAL A 347 -17.94 16.88 -4.15
N GLN A 348 -18.24 17.57 -3.05
CA GLN A 348 -19.36 18.52 -3.00
C GLN A 348 -19.25 19.59 -4.09
N SER A 349 -18.08 20.20 -4.25
CA SER A 349 -17.84 21.22 -5.27
C SER A 349 -18.07 20.68 -6.69
N PHE A 350 -17.72 19.41 -6.95
CA PHE A 350 -17.98 18.77 -8.24
C PHE A 350 -19.47 18.47 -8.45
N VAL A 351 -20.17 17.97 -7.44
CA VAL A 351 -21.61 17.69 -7.46
C VAL A 351 -22.40 18.96 -7.72
N ASP A 352 -22.08 20.04 -7.02
CA ASP A 352 -22.71 21.36 -7.21
C ASP A 352 -22.50 21.87 -8.64
N TRP A 353 -21.28 21.77 -9.17
CA TRP A 353 -20.99 22.11 -10.56
C TRP A 353 -21.80 21.26 -11.54
N LEU A 354 -21.91 19.95 -11.29
CA LEU A 354 -22.62 19.01 -12.17
C LEU A 354 -24.12 19.30 -12.18
N HIS A 355 -24.70 19.60 -11.02
CA HIS A 355 -26.09 20.03 -10.88
C HIS A 355 -26.36 21.30 -11.70
N ASP A 356 -25.51 22.32 -11.57
CA ASP A 356 -25.62 23.59 -12.30
C ASP A 356 -25.38 23.43 -13.82
N HIS A 357 -24.48 22.53 -14.21
CA HIS A 357 -24.24 22.19 -15.61
C HIS A 357 -25.49 21.53 -16.22
N ASN A 358 -26.04 20.52 -15.55
CA ASN A 358 -27.20 19.77 -15.98
C ASN A 358 -28.50 20.60 -16.02
N ALA A 359 -28.60 21.65 -15.19
CA ALA A 359 -29.73 22.57 -15.22
C ALA A 359 -29.90 23.26 -16.59
N LYS A 360 -28.81 23.37 -17.37
CA LYS A 360 -28.79 24.00 -18.70
C LYS A 360 -29.09 23.04 -19.84
N LEU A 361 -29.24 21.75 -19.55
CA LEU A 361 -29.40 20.66 -20.53
C LEU A 361 -30.81 20.07 -20.50
N THR A 362 -31.23 19.44 -21.60
CA THR A 362 -32.46 18.65 -21.62
C THR A 362 -32.30 17.38 -20.77
N GLU A 363 -33.40 16.81 -20.29
CA GLU A 363 -33.39 15.62 -19.42
C GLU A 363 -32.56 14.45 -19.97
N GLN A 364 -32.59 14.23 -21.29
CA GLN A 364 -31.83 13.16 -21.97
C GLN A 364 -30.34 13.46 -22.11
N GLN A 365 -29.93 14.72 -22.00
CA GLN A 365 -28.54 15.16 -22.14
C GLN A 365 -27.82 15.27 -20.80
N ARG A 366 -28.57 15.26 -19.69
CA ARG A 366 -27.99 15.41 -18.34
C ARG A 366 -27.07 14.25 -18.01
N THR A 367 -25.91 14.59 -17.50
CA THR A 367 -24.91 13.63 -17.03
C THR A 367 -25.34 13.06 -15.68
N GLY A 368 -25.28 11.73 -15.53
CA GLY A 368 -25.56 11.07 -14.26
C GLY A 368 -24.33 10.80 -13.40
N PHE A 369 -24.56 10.53 -12.11
CA PHE A 369 -23.54 10.15 -11.14
C PHE A 369 -23.93 8.83 -10.49
N TYR A 370 -23.12 7.78 -10.61
CA TYR A 370 -23.48 6.42 -10.25
C TYR A 370 -22.41 5.79 -9.36
N GLY A 371 -22.82 4.87 -8.50
CA GLY A 371 -21.91 4.02 -7.73
C GLY A 371 -21.59 2.75 -8.53
N LEU A 372 -20.49 2.08 -8.20
CA LEU A 372 -20.12 0.80 -8.80
C LEU A 372 -19.95 -0.30 -7.73
N ASP A 373 -19.80 0.07 -6.47
CA ASP A 373 -19.36 -0.83 -5.41
C ASP A 373 -20.53 -1.59 -4.74
N LEU A 374 -20.21 -2.67 -4.01
CA LEU A 374 -21.17 -3.67 -3.53
C LEU A 374 -21.41 -3.70 -2.01
N TYR A 375 -21.00 -2.68 -1.27
CA TYR A 375 -21.04 -2.67 0.20
C TYR A 375 -22.40 -2.26 0.80
N SER A 376 -23.40 -1.97 -0.02
CA SER A 376 -24.69 -1.38 0.37
C SER A 376 -25.83 -2.40 0.37
N LEU A 377 -25.59 -3.62 0.87
CA LEU A 377 -26.54 -4.75 0.83
C LEU A 377 -27.96 -4.38 1.33
N TYR A 378 -28.09 -3.86 2.56
CA TYR A 378 -29.41 -3.62 3.16
C TYR A 378 -30.11 -2.38 2.60
N THR A 379 -29.37 -1.30 2.37
CA THR A 379 -29.89 -0.13 1.64
C THR A 379 -30.35 -0.48 0.23
N SER A 380 -29.75 -1.50 -0.39
CA SER A 380 -30.17 -2.02 -1.70
C SER A 380 -31.44 -2.86 -1.59
N ILE A 381 -31.57 -3.68 -0.54
CA ILE A 381 -32.82 -4.42 -0.23
C ILE A 381 -33.98 -3.43 -0.07
N ASP A 382 -33.79 -2.39 0.74
CA ASP A 382 -34.80 -1.35 0.96
C ASP A 382 -35.19 -0.67 -0.35
N ALA A 383 -34.22 -0.29 -1.19
CA ALA A 383 -34.48 0.32 -2.49
C ALA A 383 -35.27 -0.57 -3.46
N VAL A 384 -35.03 -1.89 -3.47
CA VAL A 384 -35.81 -2.85 -4.27
C VAL A 384 -37.24 -2.95 -3.74
N ILE A 385 -37.40 -3.08 -2.43
CA ILE A 385 -38.71 -3.19 -1.78
C ILE A 385 -39.53 -1.92 -2.02
N GLU A 386 -38.96 -0.73 -1.82
CA GLU A 386 -39.64 0.56 -2.07
C GLU A 386 -40.09 0.71 -3.53
N TYR A 387 -39.25 0.28 -4.48
CA TYR A 387 -39.62 0.29 -5.90
C TYR A 387 -40.82 -0.63 -6.16
N LEU A 388 -40.78 -1.86 -5.66
CA LEU A 388 -41.86 -2.84 -5.81
C LEU A 388 -43.14 -2.35 -5.15
N GLU A 389 -43.10 -1.82 -3.92
CA GLU A 389 -44.28 -1.30 -3.22
C GLU A 389 -45.02 -0.22 -4.03
N SER A 390 -44.29 0.59 -4.79
CA SER A 390 -44.87 1.64 -5.62
C SER A 390 -45.59 1.13 -6.89
N ARG A 391 -45.37 -0.13 -7.28
CA ARG A 391 -45.82 -0.71 -8.56
C ARG A 391 -46.65 -1.98 -8.40
N ASP A 392 -46.21 -2.87 -7.53
CA ASP A 392 -46.78 -4.19 -7.26
C ASP A 392 -46.52 -4.58 -5.80
N THR A 393 -47.56 -4.42 -4.96
CA THR A 393 -47.48 -4.74 -3.54
C THR A 393 -47.34 -6.24 -3.27
N GLU A 394 -47.82 -7.11 -4.16
CA GLU A 394 -47.68 -8.57 -4.01
C GLU A 394 -46.23 -8.97 -4.27
N ALA A 395 -45.61 -8.42 -5.32
CA ALA A 395 -44.18 -8.57 -5.57
C ALA A 395 -43.31 -8.09 -4.41
N ALA A 396 -43.67 -6.96 -3.79
CA ALA A 396 -42.96 -6.45 -2.63
C ALA A 396 -43.01 -7.41 -1.43
N GLU A 397 -44.15 -8.06 -1.19
CA GLU A 397 -44.30 -9.08 -0.13
C GLU A 397 -43.45 -10.33 -0.42
N ILE A 398 -43.38 -10.76 -1.68
CA ILE A 398 -42.52 -11.86 -2.12
C ILE A 398 -41.05 -11.51 -1.90
N ALA A 399 -40.60 -10.32 -2.33
CA ALA A 399 -39.23 -9.86 -2.15
C ALA A 399 -38.83 -9.78 -0.66
N ARG A 400 -39.70 -9.24 0.21
CA ARG A 400 -39.48 -9.25 1.67
C ARG A 400 -39.30 -10.66 2.21
N THR A 401 -40.09 -11.61 1.71
CA THR A 401 -39.99 -13.02 2.12
C THR A 401 -38.67 -13.63 1.67
N GLN A 402 -38.26 -13.39 0.42
CA GLN A 402 -37.01 -13.88 -0.15
C GLN A 402 -35.77 -13.31 0.55
N TYR A 403 -35.80 -12.02 0.92
CA TYR A 403 -34.69 -11.38 1.65
C TYR A 403 -34.70 -11.65 3.17
N SER A 404 -35.75 -12.26 3.71
CA SER A 404 -35.90 -12.48 5.16
C SER A 404 -34.77 -13.29 5.80
N CYS A 405 -34.09 -14.14 5.02
CA CYS A 405 -32.97 -14.94 5.51
C CYS A 405 -31.70 -14.09 5.79
N LEU A 406 -31.57 -12.92 5.16
CA LEU A 406 -30.48 -11.96 5.40
C LEU A 406 -30.75 -11.05 6.59
N ALA A 407 -32.02 -10.80 6.94
CA ALA A 407 -32.41 -9.87 7.99
C ALA A 407 -31.69 -10.06 9.36
N PRO A 408 -31.45 -11.29 9.86
CA PRO A 408 -30.72 -11.48 11.12
C PRO A 408 -29.26 -10.98 11.09
N TRP A 409 -28.69 -10.81 9.91
CA TRP A 409 -27.29 -10.45 9.69
C TRP A 409 -27.10 -8.96 9.39
N GLN A 410 -28.18 -8.17 9.41
CA GLN A 410 -28.11 -6.73 9.16
C GLN A 410 -27.02 -6.04 9.98
N PRO A 411 -26.90 -6.27 11.30
CA PRO A 411 -25.89 -5.59 12.12
C PRO A 411 -24.43 -5.98 11.83
N ASP A 412 -24.19 -7.19 11.27
CA ASP A 412 -22.85 -7.68 10.91
C ASP A 412 -22.95 -8.60 9.67
N PRO A 413 -22.90 -8.03 8.45
CA PRO A 413 -23.02 -8.81 7.22
C PRO A 413 -21.80 -9.74 7.02
N ALA A 414 -20.66 -9.42 7.62
CA ALA A 414 -19.50 -10.31 7.63
C ALA A 414 -19.73 -11.55 8.52
N ALA A 415 -20.64 -11.51 9.51
CA ALA A 415 -21.04 -12.70 10.26
C ALA A 415 -21.82 -13.70 9.40
N TYR A 416 -22.61 -13.24 8.43
CA TYR A 416 -23.29 -14.12 7.48
C TYR A 416 -22.28 -15.00 6.74
N GLY A 417 -21.18 -14.42 6.25
CA GLY A 417 -20.13 -15.17 5.57
C GLY A 417 -19.55 -16.32 6.41
N ARG A 418 -19.33 -16.10 7.72
CA ARG A 418 -18.86 -17.15 8.64
C ARG A 418 -19.90 -18.25 8.83
N ALA A 419 -21.16 -17.87 8.94
CA ALA A 419 -22.26 -18.81 9.12
C ALA A 419 -22.50 -19.65 7.85
N ALA A 420 -22.50 -19.02 6.68
CA ALA A 420 -22.67 -19.65 5.37
C ALA A 420 -21.51 -20.58 5.01
N ALA A 421 -20.29 -20.32 5.49
CA ALA A 421 -19.15 -21.22 5.36
C ALA A 421 -19.28 -22.51 6.19
N SER A 422 -20.22 -22.57 7.14
CA SER A 422 -20.48 -23.76 7.94
C SER A 422 -21.58 -24.63 7.31
N SER A 423 -21.39 -25.95 7.24
CA SER A 423 -22.42 -26.90 6.75
C SER A 423 -23.67 -27.02 7.63
N ARG A 424 -23.79 -26.17 8.65
CA ARG A 424 -24.87 -26.17 9.64
C ARG A 424 -25.89 -25.05 9.43
N TYR A 425 -25.62 -24.12 8.52
CA TYR A 425 -26.52 -23.01 8.22
C TYR A 425 -27.00 -23.10 6.76
N ARG A 426 -28.26 -22.74 6.52
CA ARG A 426 -28.80 -22.65 5.16
C ARG A 426 -28.27 -21.36 4.52
N ASP A 427 -27.75 -21.44 3.31
CA ASP A 427 -27.36 -20.26 2.53
C ASP A 427 -28.60 -19.54 1.97
N CYS A 428 -28.45 -18.24 1.69
CA CYS A 428 -29.51 -17.39 1.14
C CYS A 428 -29.48 -17.29 -0.39
N ALA A 429 -28.57 -18.00 -1.04
CA ALA A 429 -28.22 -17.76 -2.44
C ALA A 429 -29.41 -18.00 -3.39
N ASP A 430 -30.14 -19.10 -3.20
CA ASP A 430 -31.29 -19.44 -4.04
C ASP A 430 -32.43 -18.44 -3.88
N GLU A 431 -32.76 -18.05 -2.64
CA GLU A 431 -33.80 -17.07 -2.35
C GLU A 431 -33.45 -15.66 -2.88
N VAL A 432 -32.19 -15.24 -2.73
CA VAL A 432 -31.71 -13.94 -3.25
C VAL A 432 -31.72 -13.90 -4.78
N ALA A 433 -31.27 -14.98 -5.44
CA ALA A 433 -31.29 -15.08 -6.90
C ALA A 433 -32.73 -15.10 -7.46
N ALA A 434 -33.65 -15.75 -6.75
CA ALA A 434 -35.06 -15.78 -7.11
C ALA A 434 -35.69 -14.37 -7.10
N ALA A 435 -35.33 -13.51 -6.14
CA ALA A 435 -35.81 -12.13 -6.09
C ALA A 435 -35.38 -11.30 -7.31
N LEU A 436 -34.13 -11.47 -7.75
CA LEU A 436 -33.64 -10.81 -8.97
C LEU A 436 -34.37 -11.33 -10.23
N THR A 437 -34.61 -12.64 -10.30
CA THR A 437 -35.32 -13.24 -11.44
C THR A 437 -36.75 -12.72 -11.53
N GLU A 438 -37.46 -12.66 -10.41
CA GLU A 438 -38.81 -12.11 -10.32
C GLU A 438 -38.87 -10.65 -10.84
N LEU A 439 -37.94 -9.80 -10.39
CA LEU A 439 -37.87 -8.40 -10.84
C LEU A 439 -37.64 -8.27 -12.37
N LEU A 440 -36.80 -9.14 -12.94
CA LEU A 440 -36.54 -9.17 -14.38
C LEU A 440 -37.74 -9.71 -15.18
N GLU A 441 -38.46 -10.69 -14.65
CA GLU A 441 -39.68 -11.23 -15.28
C GLU A 441 -40.79 -10.18 -15.33
N GLN A 442 -40.97 -9.40 -14.26
CA GLN A 442 -41.94 -8.30 -14.22
C GLN A 442 -41.65 -7.24 -15.28
N ARG A 443 -40.38 -6.90 -15.50
CA ARG A 443 -40.01 -5.99 -16.60
C ARG A 443 -40.44 -6.51 -17.95
N LEU A 444 -40.19 -7.79 -18.21
CA LEU A 444 -40.56 -8.41 -19.47
C LEU A 444 -42.07 -8.39 -19.66
N SER A 445 -42.86 -8.50 -18.59
CA SER A 445 -44.31 -8.33 -18.63
C SER A 445 -44.71 -6.89 -18.97
N LEU A 446 -44.14 -5.89 -18.29
CA LEU A 446 -44.44 -4.47 -18.52
C LEU A 446 -44.13 -4.03 -19.97
N LEU A 447 -43.00 -4.48 -20.52
CA LEU A 447 -42.62 -4.22 -21.92
C LEU A 447 -43.55 -4.89 -22.94
N ARG A 448 -44.26 -5.95 -22.55
CA ARG A 448 -45.27 -6.62 -23.41
C ARG A 448 -46.61 -5.88 -23.37
N ASP A 449 -46.97 -5.30 -22.23
CA ASP A 449 -48.29 -4.70 -22.00
C ASP A 449 -48.36 -3.20 -22.31
N HIS A 450 -47.23 -2.46 -22.29
CA HIS A 450 -47.19 -1.01 -22.54
C HIS A 450 -46.06 -0.56 -23.49
N GLY A 451 -46.37 0.39 -24.37
CA GLY A 451 -45.39 1.04 -25.26
C GLY A 451 -44.63 2.19 -24.58
N GLN A 452 -43.38 2.41 -25.03
CA GLN A 452 -42.40 3.45 -24.62
C GLN A 452 -42.61 4.12 -23.25
N GLU A 453 -41.99 3.54 -22.22
CA GLU A 453 -41.83 4.18 -20.91
C GLU A 453 -41.04 5.49 -21.00
N SER A 454 -41.36 6.41 -20.09
CA SER A 454 -40.60 7.66 -19.96
C SER A 454 -39.14 7.41 -19.55
N ALA A 455 -38.23 8.32 -19.89
CA ALA A 455 -36.83 8.22 -19.48
C ALA A 455 -36.69 8.10 -17.95
N ARG A 456 -37.53 8.81 -17.20
CA ARG A 456 -37.60 8.73 -15.74
C ARG A 456 -37.97 7.32 -15.22
N GLU A 457 -38.90 6.64 -15.86
CA GLU A 457 -39.29 5.27 -15.47
C GLU A 457 -38.19 4.26 -15.77
N GLN A 458 -37.48 4.45 -16.88
CA GLN A 458 -36.33 3.63 -17.23
C GLN A 458 -35.20 3.77 -16.18
N GLU A 459 -34.98 4.97 -15.64
CA GLU A 459 -34.01 5.20 -14.55
C GLU A 459 -34.42 4.55 -13.22
N PHE A 460 -35.70 4.62 -12.84
CA PHE A 460 -36.16 3.95 -11.62
C PHE A 460 -36.07 2.43 -11.74
N TYR A 461 -36.38 1.89 -12.93
CA TYR A 461 -36.21 0.48 -13.20
C TYR A 461 -34.73 0.07 -13.18
N LEU A 462 -33.83 0.85 -13.80
CA LEU A 462 -32.38 0.65 -13.72
C LEU A 462 -31.92 0.60 -12.27
N ASN A 463 -32.37 1.55 -11.44
CA ASN A 463 -32.05 1.58 -10.02
C ASN A 463 -32.48 0.29 -9.31
N ALA A 464 -33.72 -0.16 -9.51
CA ALA A 464 -34.22 -1.37 -8.86
C ALA A 464 -33.45 -2.62 -9.29
N VAL A 465 -33.21 -2.80 -10.60
CA VAL A 465 -32.46 -3.95 -11.12
C VAL A 465 -31.03 -3.96 -10.63
N GLN A 466 -30.38 -2.80 -10.63
CA GLN A 466 -29.01 -2.70 -10.17
C GLN A 466 -28.88 -3.01 -8.69
N ASN A 467 -29.81 -2.52 -7.85
CA ASN A 467 -29.85 -2.91 -6.45
C ASN A 467 -30.08 -4.42 -6.28
N ALA A 468 -30.99 -5.04 -7.05
CA ALA A 468 -31.21 -6.48 -7.00
C ALA A 468 -29.97 -7.30 -7.41
N ARG A 469 -29.22 -6.84 -8.42
CA ARG A 469 -27.93 -7.43 -8.82
C ARG A 469 -26.87 -7.26 -7.73
N LEU A 470 -26.78 -6.07 -7.14
CA LEU A 470 -25.88 -5.77 -6.04
C LEU A 470 -26.14 -6.71 -4.86
N ILE A 471 -27.40 -6.92 -4.46
CA ILE A 471 -27.76 -7.84 -3.37
C ILE A 471 -27.24 -9.26 -3.67
N ASN A 472 -27.47 -9.76 -4.89
CA ASN A 472 -27.01 -11.08 -5.32
C ASN A 472 -25.47 -11.21 -5.26
N ASN A 473 -24.75 -10.20 -5.75
CA ASN A 473 -23.29 -10.22 -5.76
C ASN A 473 -22.71 -9.99 -4.36
N ALA A 474 -23.33 -9.14 -3.54
CA ALA A 474 -22.92 -8.90 -2.16
C ALA A 474 -23.10 -10.15 -1.27
N GLU A 475 -24.19 -10.91 -1.44
CA GLU A 475 -24.34 -12.24 -0.80
C GLU A 475 -23.15 -13.14 -1.12
N ALA A 476 -22.85 -13.28 -2.41
CA ALA A 476 -21.78 -14.15 -2.89
C ALA A 476 -20.41 -13.66 -2.39
N TYR A 477 -20.20 -12.34 -2.34
CA TYR A 477 -19.01 -11.71 -1.77
C TYR A 477 -18.81 -12.10 -0.30
N TYR A 478 -19.82 -11.87 0.55
CA TYR A 478 -19.70 -12.17 1.98
C TYR A 478 -19.46 -13.66 2.24
N ARG A 479 -20.08 -14.55 1.46
CA ARG A 479 -19.85 -15.99 1.53
C ARG A 479 -18.42 -16.38 1.15
N THR A 480 -17.86 -15.74 0.12
CA THR A 480 -16.53 -16.03 -0.42
C THR A 480 -15.39 -15.41 0.41
N MET A 481 -15.72 -14.39 1.20
CA MET A 481 -14.78 -13.66 2.06
C MET A 481 -13.96 -14.57 3.00
N TYR A 482 -14.50 -15.74 3.38
CA TYR A 482 -13.83 -16.71 4.27
C TYR A 482 -13.23 -17.93 3.56
N SER A 483 -13.43 -18.08 2.24
CA SER A 483 -12.90 -19.19 1.44
C SER A 483 -11.66 -18.84 0.62
N GLY A 484 -11.45 -17.57 0.25
CA GLY A 484 -10.25 -17.13 -0.48
C GLY A 484 -10.19 -15.63 -0.81
N TYR A 485 -9.05 -14.99 -0.52
CA TYR A 485 -8.83 -13.55 -0.74
C TYR A 485 -8.88 -13.12 -2.21
N SER A 486 -8.35 -13.93 -3.12
CA SER A 486 -8.36 -13.61 -4.56
C SER A 486 -9.77 -13.69 -5.15
N ASP A 487 -10.62 -14.56 -4.62
CA ASP A 487 -11.97 -14.78 -5.13
C ASP A 487 -12.91 -13.62 -4.74
N SER A 488 -12.80 -13.12 -3.50
CA SER A 488 -13.57 -11.95 -3.06
C SER A 488 -13.15 -10.66 -3.78
N TRP A 489 -11.85 -10.49 -4.05
CA TRP A 489 -11.35 -9.37 -4.86
C TRP A 489 -11.93 -9.42 -6.28
N ASN A 490 -11.79 -10.55 -6.97
CA ASN A 490 -12.24 -10.69 -8.35
C ASN A 490 -13.75 -10.50 -8.48
N LEU A 491 -14.53 -10.95 -7.50
CA LEU A 491 -15.97 -10.75 -7.47
C LEU A 491 -16.32 -9.26 -7.37
N ARG A 492 -15.62 -8.51 -6.50
CA ARG A 492 -15.82 -7.06 -6.35
C ARG A 492 -15.53 -6.30 -7.64
N ASP A 493 -14.36 -6.50 -8.22
CA ASP A 493 -13.97 -5.81 -9.45
C ASP A 493 -14.81 -6.26 -10.67
N SER A 494 -15.24 -7.52 -10.71
CA SER A 494 -16.18 -7.99 -11.75
C SER A 494 -17.53 -7.30 -11.61
N HIS A 495 -18.06 -7.15 -10.39
CA HIS A 495 -19.31 -6.42 -10.15
C HIS A 495 -19.22 -4.96 -10.59
N MET A 496 -18.14 -4.25 -10.22
CA MET A 496 -17.94 -2.86 -10.61
C MET A 496 -17.91 -2.72 -12.14
N PHE A 497 -17.20 -3.62 -12.83
CA PHE A 497 -17.15 -3.64 -14.29
C PHE A 497 -18.48 -4.00 -14.95
N GLU A 498 -19.21 -5.00 -14.44
CA GLU A 498 -20.53 -5.39 -14.94
C GLU A 498 -21.53 -4.23 -14.82
N THR A 499 -21.54 -3.55 -13.66
CA THR A 499 -22.36 -2.35 -13.43
C THR A 499 -22.03 -1.25 -14.44
N LEU A 500 -20.74 -1.04 -14.75
CA LEU A 500 -20.32 -0.09 -15.77
C LEU A 500 -20.79 -0.47 -17.19
N ASP A 501 -20.65 -1.75 -17.61
CA ASP A 501 -21.11 -2.21 -18.93
C ASP A 501 -22.64 -2.11 -19.05
N GLU A 502 -23.36 -2.32 -17.95
CA GLU A 502 -24.81 -2.15 -17.85
C GLU A 502 -25.24 -0.70 -17.97
N LEU A 503 -24.57 0.23 -17.29
CA LEU A 503 -24.79 1.68 -17.46
C LEU A 503 -24.57 2.10 -18.92
N LEU A 504 -23.45 1.68 -19.51
CA LEU A 504 -23.14 1.97 -20.92
C LEU A 504 -24.16 1.36 -21.89
N THR A 505 -24.73 0.20 -21.55
CA THR A 505 -25.77 -0.46 -22.35
C THR A 505 -27.11 0.27 -22.21
N HIS A 506 -27.49 0.63 -20.98
CA HIS A 506 -28.75 1.32 -20.66
C HIS A 506 -28.82 2.69 -21.35
N HIS A 507 -27.76 3.50 -21.23
CA HIS A 507 -27.69 4.82 -21.87
C HIS A 507 -27.37 4.77 -23.37
N GLY A 508 -27.16 3.56 -23.92
CA GLY A 508 -27.04 3.30 -25.33
C GLY A 508 -25.63 3.43 -25.92
N PRO A 509 -25.45 3.12 -27.22
CA PRO A 509 -24.14 2.93 -27.84
C PRO A 509 -23.28 4.20 -27.93
N LYS A 510 -23.88 5.38 -27.73
CA LYS A 510 -23.17 6.67 -27.71
C LYS A 510 -22.78 7.11 -26.31
N ALA A 511 -23.20 6.39 -25.27
CA ALA A 511 -22.88 6.71 -23.89
C ALA A 511 -21.37 6.60 -23.65
N LYS A 512 -20.86 7.54 -22.86
CA LYS A 512 -19.45 7.66 -22.51
C LYS A 512 -19.32 7.86 -21.00
N ALA A 513 -18.44 7.08 -20.39
CA ALA A 513 -18.30 7.02 -18.94
C ALA A 513 -16.93 7.50 -18.46
N VAL A 514 -16.94 8.32 -17.43
CA VAL A 514 -15.77 8.61 -16.61
C VAL A 514 -15.88 7.77 -15.34
N VAL A 515 -14.84 7.02 -15.02
CA VAL A 515 -14.79 6.12 -13.87
C VAL A 515 -13.82 6.67 -12.83
N TRP A 516 -14.25 6.84 -11.58
CA TRP A 516 -13.44 7.33 -10.46
C TRP A 516 -13.27 6.20 -9.43
N GLU A 517 -12.11 5.57 -9.41
CA GLU A 517 -11.77 4.55 -8.42
C GLU A 517 -10.30 4.69 -8.02
N HIS A 518 -9.84 3.88 -7.08
CA HIS A 518 -8.43 3.82 -6.74
C HIS A 518 -7.55 3.33 -7.91
N ASN A 519 -6.26 3.71 -7.95
CA ASN A 519 -5.29 3.21 -8.93
C ASN A 519 -5.25 1.67 -9.04
N SER A 520 -5.54 0.97 -7.93
CA SER A 520 -5.58 -0.51 -7.87
C SER A 520 -6.75 -1.11 -8.65
N HIS A 521 -7.86 -0.38 -8.80
CA HIS A 521 -9.03 -0.84 -9.55
C HIS A 521 -8.95 -0.40 -11.01
N ILE A 522 -8.62 0.87 -11.25
CA ILE A 522 -8.57 1.42 -12.61
C ILE A 522 -7.30 1.09 -13.38
N GLY A 523 -6.18 0.75 -12.75
CA GLY A 523 -4.96 0.40 -13.48
C GLY A 523 -5.16 -0.91 -14.26
N ASN A 524 -4.41 -1.17 -15.32
CA ASN A 524 -4.46 -2.50 -15.93
C ASN A 524 -3.69 -3.50 -15.05
N ALA A 525 -4.41 -4.42 -14.38
CA ALA A 525 -3.83 -5.43 -13.48
C ALA A 525 -2.66 -6.21 -14.09
N LYS A 526 -2.67 -6.48 -15.41
CA LYS A 526 -1.56 -7.15 -16.11
C LYS A 526 -0.21 -6.43 -15.97
N GLY A 527 -0.22 -5.12 -15.70
CA GLY A 527 0.95 -4.30 -15.44
C GLY A 527 1.44 -4.33 -13.98
N THR A 528 0.82 -5.12 -13.10
CA THR A 528 1.10 -5.15 -11.63
C THR A 528 1.42 -6.57 -11.15
N ASP A 529 1.53 -6.77 -9.83
CA ASP A 529 1.70 -8.09 -9.21
C ASP A 529 0.38 -8.89 -9.03
N MET A 530 -0.77 -8.27 -9.30
CA MET A 530 -2.10 -8.89 -9.19
C MET A 530 -2.24 -10.22 -9.98
N PRO A 531 -1.73 -10.36 -11.22
CA PRO A 531 -1.86 -11.62 -11.96
C PRO A 531 -1.17 -12.81 -11.27
N ALA A 532 -0.07 -12.56 -10.54
CA ALA A 532 0.62 -13.60 -9.79
C ALA A 532 -0.22 -14.13 -8.61
N ARG A 533 -1.19 -13.34 -8.15
CA ARG A 533 -2.17 -13.68 -7.10
C ARG A 533 -3.50 -14.21 -7.67
N GLY A 534 -3.61 -14.34 -8.99
CA GLY A 534 -4.86 -14.69 -9.67
C GLY A 534 -5.91 -13.58 -9.62
N GLN A 535 -5.50 -12.33 -9.39
CA GLN A 535 -6.39 -11.18 -9.26
C GLN A 535 -6.54 -10.42 -10.59
N LEU A 536 -7.74 -9.90 -10.83
CA LEU A 536 -8.08 -8.99 -11.92
C LEU A 536 -8.60 -7.66 -11.38
N ASN A 537 -8.74 -6.66 -12.24
CA ASN A 537 -9.35 -5.40 -11.86
C ASN A 537 -10.16 -4.74 -12.98
N VAL A 538 -10.93 -3.69 -12.64
CA VAL A 538 -11.79 -2.94 -13.58
C VAL A 538 -11.00 -2.43 -14.78
N GLY A 539 -9.79 -1.90 -14.58
CA GLY A 539 -8.93 -1.42 -15.65
C GLY A 539 -8.53 -2.50 -16.67
N GLN A 540 -8.21 -3.70 -16.20
CA GLN A 540 -7.96 -4.85 -17.08
C GLN A 540 -9.24 -5.23 -17.86
N LEU A 541 -10.38 -5.37 -17.17
CA LEU A 541 -11.65 -5.76 -17.79
C LEU A 541 -12.08 -4.74 -18.84
N CYS A 542 -11.94 -3.44 -18.57
CA CYS A 542 -12.18 -2.37 -19.52
C CYS A 542 -11.26 -2.46 -20.75
N ARG A 543 -9.97 -2.77 -20.58
CA ARG A 543 -9.07 -2.99 -21.73
C ARG A 543 -9.48 -4.20 -22.56
N GLU A 544 -9.91 -5.29 -21.93
CA GLU A 544 -10.34 -6.50 -22.63
C GLU A 544 -11.64 -6.28 -23.40
N ARG A 545 -12.58 -5.51 -22.83
CA ARG A 545 -13.89 -5.22 -23.44
C ARG A 545 -13.85 -4.12 -24.49
N PHE A 546 -13.20 -2.99 -24.19
CA PHE A 546 -13.25 -1.76 -25.00
C PHE A 546 -11.95 -1.50 -25.78
N GLY A 547 -10.89 -2.28 -25.55
CA GLY A 547 -9.62 -2.11 -26.25
C GLY A 547 -9.06 -0.70 -26.12
N ASN A 548 -8.83 -0.03 -27.25
CA ASN A 548 -8.29 1.33 -27.30
C ASN A 548 -9.31 2.42 -26.91
N GLU A 549 -10.60 2.06 -26.79
CA GLU A 549 -11.66 2.97 -26.35
C GLU A 549 -11.71 3.12 -24.81
N ALA A 550 -10.95 2.31 -24.06
CA ALA A 550 -10.67 2.56 -22.65
C ALA A 550 -9.39 3.41 -22.53
N TYR A 551 -9.36 4.42 -21.66
CA TYR A 551 -8.19 5.25 -21.38
C TYR A 551 -7.97 5.36 -19.87
N LEU A 552 -6.79 4.98 -19.37
CA LEU A 552 -6.54 4.80 -17.93
C LEU A 552 -5.53 5.84 -17.43
N ILE A 553 -5.92 6.63 -16.43
CA ILE A 553 -5.13 7.74 -15.88
C ILE A 553 -4.79 7.43 -14.43
N GLY A 554 -3.52 7.20 -14.12
CA GLY A 554 -3.04 6.99 -12.75
C GLY A 554 -2.56 8.28 -12.09
N PHE A 555 -2.50 8.29 -10.76
CA PHE A 555 -1.97 9.42 -9.97
C PHE A 555 -0.84 8.97 -9.04
N GLY A 556 -0.03 9.90 -8.55
CA GLY A 556 0.97 9.62 -7.51
C GLY A 556 1.42 10.85 -6.74
N THR A 557 2.00 10.62 -5.56
CA THR A 557 2.62 11.67 -4.74
C THR A 557 3.85 11.20 -3.95
N HIS A 558 4.76 12.13 -3.65
CA HIS A 558 5.98 11.84 -2.90
C HIS A 558 5.77 11.97 -1.39
N THR A 559 5.25 13.11 -0.93
CA THR A 559 5.07 13.49 0.49
C THR A 559 3.79 14.29 0.68
N GLY A 560 3.44 14.63 1.93
CA GLY A 560 2.34 15.52 2.24
C GLY A 560 1.46 14.99 3.36
N THR A 561 0.16 15.22 3.24
CA THR A 561 -0.86 14.68 4.15
C THR A 561 -1.97 13.95 3.41
N VAL A 562 -2.64 13.03 4.12
CA VAL A 562 -3.76 12.23 3.61
C VAL A 562 -4.76 12.00 4.74
N ALA A 563 -6.06 12.04 4.45
CA ALA A 563 -7.11 11.61 5.38
C ALA A 563 -7.26 10.07 5.35
N ALA A 564 -6.94 9.40 6.45
CA ALA A 564 -7.00 7.94 6.54
C ALA A 564 -7.13 7.44 7.99
N ALA A 565 -7.61 6.21 8.16
CA ALA A 565 -7.68 5.52 9.45
C ALA A 565 -6.47 4.59 9.68
N ASP A 566 -6.28 4.09 10.91
CA ASP A 566 -5.29 3.04 11.24
C ASP A 566 -5.80 1.63 10.90
N ASP A 567 -7.05 1.34 11.26
CA ASP A 567 -7.78 0.12 10.95
C ASP A 567 -9.20 0.42 10.42
N TRP A 568 -9.89 -0.62 9.94
CA TRP A 568 -11.26 -0.50 9.45
C TRP A 568 -12.21 -0.12 10.60
N GLY A 569 -13.03 0.92 10.39
CA GLY A 569 -13.97 1.41 11.38
C GLY A 569 -13.37 2.38 12.42
N ASP A 570 -12.05 2.61 12.41
CA ASP A 570 -11.43 3.61 13.28
C ASP A 570 -11.79 5.04 12.82
N GLU A 571 -11.61 6.02 13.71
CA GLU A 571 -11.76 7.43 13.37
C GLU A 571 -10.77 7.87 12.28
N MET A 572 -11.19 8.83 11.48
CA MET A 572 -10.32 9.43 10.47
C MET A 572 -9.25 10.31 11.12
N GLU A 573 -8.02 10.17 10.65
CA GLU A 573 -6.91 11.03 11.01
C GLU A 573 -6.30 11.72 9.78
N ILE A 574 -5.76 12.92 9.98
CA ILE A 574 -4.85 13.53 9.02
C ILE A 574 -3.45 12.96 9.27
N LYS A 575 -2.99 12.12 8.35
CA LYS A 575 -1.73 11.41 8.46
C LYS A 575 -0.68 11.99 7.53
N THR A 576 0.57 12.02 7.99
CA THR A 576 1.72 12.41 7.16
C THR A 576 2.10 11.28 6.20
N VAL A 577 2.07 11.56 4.90
CA VAL A 577 2.56 10.65 3.86
C VAL A 577 4.09 10.63 3.94
N ARG A 578 4.66 9.44 4.13
CA ARG A 578 6.13 9.28 4.19
C ARG A 578 6.76 9.63 2.84
N PRO A 579 8.02 10.06 2.79
CA PRO A 579 8.75 10.17 1.52
C PRO A 579 8.72 8.85 0.74
N SER A 580 8.52 8.94 -0.58
CA SER A 580 8.47 7.74 -1.42
C SER A 580 9.77 6.94 -1.41
N LEU A 581 9.64 5.63 -1.57
CA LEU A 581 10.77 4.70 -1.50
C LEU A 581 11.72 4.88 -2.68
N ALA A 582 13.03 4.74 -2.45
CA ALA A 582 14.07 5.03 -3.44
C ALA A 582 13.91 4.31 -4.80
N ASN A 583 13.27 3.16 -4.80
CA ASN A 583 13.05 2.32 -5.99
C ASN A 583 11.63 2.35 -6.55
N SER A 584 10.85 3.36 -6.16
CA SER A 584 9.48 3.53 -6.59
C SER A 584 9.35 4.43 -7.82
N TRP A 585 8.20 4.37 -8.49
CA TRP A 585 7.85 5.31 -9.56
C TRP A 585 7.69 6.73 -9.02
N GLU A 586 7.14 6.89 -7.81
CA GLU A 586 6.98 8.19 -7.16
C GLU A 586 8.34 8.83 -6.89
N ARG A 587 9.36 8.04 -6.51
CA ARG A 587 10.70 8.58 -6.32
C ARG A 587 11.27 9.11 -7.64
N LEU A 588 11.07 8.38 -8.72
CA LEU A 588 11.55 8.81 -10.03
C LEU A 588 10.87 10.11 -10.49
N CYS A 589 9.58 10.27 -10.20
CA CYS A 589 8.84 11.50 -10.45
C CYS A 589 9.37 12.67 -9.60
N HIS A 590 9.59 12.45 -8.30
CA HIS A 590 10.19 13.43 -7.39
C HIS A 590 11.58 13.88 -7.86
N ASP A 591 12.43 12.92 -8.24
CA ASP A 591 13.81 13.20 -8.67
C ASP A 591 13.88 14.04 -9.96
N THR A 592 12.78 14.20 -10.71
CA THR A 592 12.72 15.14 -11.85
C THR A 592 12.87 16.60 -11.41
N GLY A 593 12.51 16.92 -10.16
CA GLY A 593 12.42 18.29 -9.65
C GLY A 593 11.22 19.08 -10.18
N ILE A 594 10.31 18.44 -10.92
CA ILE A 594 9.08 19.06 -11.42
C ILE A 594 7.95 18.78 -10.41
N PRO A 595 7.39 19.80 -9.75
CA PRO A 595 6.46 19.58 -8.65
C PRO A 595 5.12 18.98 -9.10
N ARG A 596 4.68 19.27 -10.33
CA ARG A 596 3.38 18.85 -10.88
C ARG A 596 3.49 18.67 -12.38
N PHE A 597 3.06 17.53 -12.89
CA PHE A 597 3.06 17.27 -14.33
C PHE A 597 2.10 16.15 -14.73
N MET A 598 1.75 16.14 -16.02
CA MET A 598 1.16 14.97 -16.69
C MET A 598 2.23 14.23 -17.47
N LEU A 599 2.19 12.92 -17.47
CA LEU A 599 3.16 12.06 -18.14
C LEU A 599 2.46 11.09 -19.10
N PRO A 600 2.60 11.30 -20.43
CA PRO A 600 1.99 10.42 -21.41
C PRO A 600 2.73 9.07 -21.48
N LEU A 601 2.01 7.97 -21.24
CA LEU A 601 2.59 6.62 -21.15
C LEU A 601 2.24 5.72 -22.34
N ARG A 602 1.04 5.86 -22.91
CA ARG A 602 0.53 4.98 -24.00
C ARG A 602 1.42 4.98 -25.25
N ARG A 603 2.00 6.15 -25.59
CA ARG A 603 2.87 6.34 -26.75
C ARG A 603 4.11 7.14 -26.37
N PRO A 604 5.11 6.52 -25.72
CA PRO A 604 6.31 7.20 -25.25
C PRO A 604 7.07 7.83 -26.42
N LYS A 605 7.52 9.08 -26.24
CA LYS A 605 8.23 9.84 -27.29
C LYS A 605 9.59 9.26 -27.68
N SER A 606 10.20 8.42 -26.83
CA SER A 606 11.50 7.79 -27.09
C SER A 606 11.54 6.27 -26.81
N PRO A 607 12.35 5.50 -27.55
CA PRO A 607 12.55 4.06 -27.27
C PRO A 607 13.15 3.79 -25.88
N ASN A 608 13.98 4.71 -25.37
CA ASN A 608 14.59 4.58 -24.04
C ASN A 608 13.52 4.72 -22.95
N LEU A 609 12.65 5.72 -23.04
CA LEU A 609 11.53 5.87 -22.12
C LEU A 609 10.58 4.66 -22.20
N SER A 610 10.30 4.17 -23.41
CA SER A 610 9.49 2.97 -23.60
C SER A 610 10.08 1.74 -22.90
N ARG A 611 11.41 1.57 -22.93
CA ARG A 611 12.10 0.48 -22.23
C ARG A 611 12.07 0.66 -20.71
N LEU A 612 12.24 1.90 -20.24
CA LEU A 612 12.17 2.25 -18.82
C LEU A 612 10.79 1.95 -18.24
N LEU A 613 9.71 2.36 -18.91
CA LEU A 613 8.32 2.18 -18.46
C LEU A 613 7.86 0.72 -18.39
N ARG A 614 8.60 -0.22 -19.01
CA ARG A 614 8.38 -1.67 -18.91
C ARG A 614 9.13 -2.33 -17.76
N ARG A 615 10.02 -1.61 -17.07
CA ARG A 615 10.71 -2.13 -15.89
C ARG A 615 9.74 -2.22 -14.73
N GLU A 616 9.95 -3.20 -13.86
CA GLU A 616 9.23 -3.32 -12.61
C GLU A 616 9.84 -2.40 -11.55
N ARG A 617 9.00 -1.60 -10.90
CA ARG A 617 9.35 -0.73 -9.78
C ARG A 617 8.19 -0.70 -8.79
N LEU A 618 8.47 -0.26 -7.56
CA LEU A 618 7.42 -0.11 -6.56
C LEU A 618 6.46 1.02 -6.93
N GLU A 619 5.18 0.84 -6.65
CA GLU A 619 4.15 1.88 -6.73
C GLU A 619 3.38 1.91 -5.40
N ARG A 620 3.08 3.12 -4.94
CA ARG A 620 2.35 3.38 -3.70
C ARG A 620 0.85 3.30 -3.93
N ALA A 621 0.15 2.62 -3.02
CA ALA A 621 -1.30 2.58 -2.93
C ALA A 621 -1.73 2.79 -1.47
N ILE A 622 -2.45 3.89 -1.20
CA ILE A 622 -2.97 4.19 0.13
C ILE A 622 -4.50 4.18 0.08
N GLY A 623 -5.12 3.12 0.57
CA GLY A 623 -6.58 3.06 0.66
C GLY A 623 -7.14 4.01 1.74
N VAL A 624 -8.32 3.65 2.26
CA VAL A 624 -8.97 4.36 3.38
C VAL A 624 -8.21 4.15 4.69
N ILE A 625 -7.35 3.12 4.71
CA ILE A 625 -6.40 2.81 5.77
C ILE A 625 -5.00 3.22 5.32
N TYR A 626 -4.27 3.88 6.21
CA TYR A 626 -2.85 4.17 6.01
C TYR A 626 -2.03 3.85 7.25
N ARG A 627 -1.06 2.95 7.12
CA ARG A 627 -0.15 2.51 8.18
C ARG A 627 1.30 2.91 7.86
N PRO A 628 1.74 4.13 8.21
CA PRO A 628 3.09 4.61 7.92
C PRO A 628 4.21 3.68 8.43
N ARG A 629 3.97 3.00 9.56
CA ARG A 629 4.96 2.10 10.20
C ARG A 629 5.25 0.84 9.37
N THR A 630 4.28 0.38 8.58
CA THR A 630 4.37 -0.83 7.75
C THR A 630 4.25 -0.54 6.26
N GLU A 631 4.37 0.73 5.84
CA GLU A 631 4.02 1.21 4.50
C GLU A 631 4.60 0.37 3.35
N ARG A 632 5.88 -0.04 3.42
CA ARG A 632 6.47 -0.92 2.39
C ARG A 632 5.71 -2.24 2.21
N ALA A 633 5.21 -2.82 3.30
CA ALA A 633 4.52 -4.10 3.27
C ALA A 633 3.02 -3.95 2.98
N SER A 634 2.39 -2.85 3.40
CA SER A 634 0.94 -2.65 3.31
C SER A 634 0.47 -1.71 2.21
N HIS A 635 1.34 -0.88 1.64
CA HIS A 635 0.95 0.21 0.73
C HIS A 635 1.87 0.32 -0.50
N TYR A 636 2.62 -0.73 -0.80
CA TYR A 636 3.50 -0.80 -1.96
C TYR A 636 3.41 -2.16 -2.64
N PHE A 637 3.27 -2.14 -3.96
CA PHE A 637 3.28 -3.32 -4.83
C PHE A 637 4.21 -3.08 -6.02
N ASP A 638 4.56 -4.15 -6.72
CA ASP A 638 5.41 -4.07 -7.91
C ASP A 638 4.57 -3.79 -9.16
N ALA A 639 4.99 -2.80 -9.95
CA ALA A 639 4.25 -2.31 -11.11
C ALA A 639 5.16 -1.89 -12.28
N ARG A 640 4.64 -2.06 -13.48
CA ARG A 640 5.19 -1.59 -14.76
C ARG A 640 4.30 -0.47 -15.27
N LEU A 641 4.70 0.76 -14.97
CA LEU A 641 3.87 1.96 -15.16
C LEU A 641 3.28 2.08 -16.58
N GLY A 642 4.07 1.79 -17.61
CA GLY A 642 3.61 1.87 -19.01
C GLY A 642 2.70 0.73 -19.47
N GLU A 643 2.54 -0.32 -18.68
CA GLU A 643 1.56 -1.40 -18.94
C GLU A 643 0.27 -1.20 -18.13
N GLN A 644 0.36 -0.47 -17.02
CA GLN A 644 -0.75 -0.21 -16.11
C GLN A 644 -1.61 0.98 -16.56
N PHE A 645 -1.00 2.09 -16.95
CA PHE A 645 -1.71 3.33 -17.30
C PHE A 645 -1.36 3.85 -18.69
N ASP A 646 -2.24 4.71 -19.22
CA ASP A 646 -2.02 5.45 -20.46
C ASP A 646 -1.48 6.86 -20.23
N GLU A 647 -1.79 7.43 -19.06
CA GLU A 647 -1.34 8.72 -18.57
C GLU A 647 -1.09 8.61 -17.05
N PHE A 648 -0.12 9.35 -16.54
CA PHE A 648 0.15 9.45 -15.10
C PHE A 648 0.25 10.90 -14.68
N ILE A 649 -0.47 11.29 -13.63
CA ILE A 649 -0.52 12.65 -13.12
C ILE A 649 0.18 12.71 -11.77
N TRP A 650 1.16 13.61 -11.67
CA TRP A 650 2.05 13.72 -10.53
C TRP A 650 1.79 14.97 -9.70
N PHE A 651 1.81 14.81 -8.38
CA PHE A 651 1.87 15.90 -7.40
C PHE A 651 2.94 15.59 -6.37
N ASP A 652 4.02 16.37 -6.32
CA ASP A 652 5.15 16.10 -5.42
C ASP A 652 4.76 16.20 -3.93
N GLU A 653 3.86 17.11 -3.61
CA GLU A 653 3.30 17.30 -2.27
C GLU A 653 1.76 17.26 -2.31
N SER A 654 1.16 16.52 -1.38
CA SER A 654 -0.29 16.33 -1.26
C SER A 654 -0.89 16.87 0.04
N HIS A 655 -2.20 17.14 0.03
CA HIS A 655 -2.96 17.55 1.21
C HIS A 655 -4.16 16.65 1.46
N ALA A 656 -4.50 16.43 2.73
CA ALA A 656 -5.69 15.69 3.12
C ALA A 656 -6.98 16.39 2.60
N VAL A 657 -7.96 15.60 2.16
CA VAL A 657 -9.31 16.11 1.83
C VAL A 657 -9.95 16.80 3.03
N THR A 658 -10.89 17.70 2.76
CA THR A 658 -11.65 18.36 3.84
C THR A 658 -13.00 17.67 4.06
N PRO A 659 -13.16 16.85 5.12
CA PRO A 659 -14.43 16.15 5.39
C PRO A 659 -15.58 17.14 5.67
N LEU A 660 -16.80 16.76 5.30
CA LEU A 660 -18.01 17.45 5.77
C LEU A 660 -18.49 16.84 7.08
N ALA A 661 -19.12 17.64 7.94
CA ALA A 661 -19.64 17.15 9.22
C ALA A 661 -20.69 16.05 9.00
N THR A 662 -20.58 14.97 9.76
CA THR A 662 -21.58 13.90 9.86
C THR A 662 -22.47 14.21 11.06
N GLN A 663 -23.79 14.32 10.88
CA GLN A 663 -24.69 14.14 12.02
C GLN A 663 -24.72 12.64 12.31
N ASP A 664 -24.70 12.22 13.58
CA ASP A 664 -24.75 10.80 13.94
C ASP A 664 -26.04 10.16 13.39
N ILE A 665 -25.96 9.48 12.24
CA ILE A 665 -27.05 8.66 11.72
C ILE A 665 -26.90 7.29 12.38
N ALA A 666 -27.70 7.06 13.42
CA ALA A 666 -27.50 5.99 14.39
C ALA A 666 -27.79 4.55 13.91
N ASP A 667 -28.20 4.33 12.64
CA ASP A 667 -28.89 3.08 12.27
C ASP A 667 -28.27 2.28 11.10
N TYR A 668 -27.10 2.64 10.57
CA TYR A 668 -26.49 1.87 9.48
C TYR A 668 -25.27 1.03 9.92
N PRO A 669 -25.32 -0.30 9.78
CA PRO A 669 -24.20 -1.18 10.12
C PRO A 669 -23.05 -1.04 9.12
N ASP A 670 -21.82 -1.02 9.63
CA ASP A 670 -20.60 -0.95 8.84
C ASP A 670 -20.34 -2.28 8.12
N THR A 671 -19.96 -2.16 6.85
CA THR A 671 -19.56 -3.29 6.01
C THR A 671 -18.06 -3.25 5.82
N TYR A 672 -17.39 -4.39 6.00
CA TYR A 672 -15.92 -4.50 5.98
C TYR A 672 -15.41 -5.05 4.63
N PRO A 673 -14.73 -4.25 3.82
CA PRO A 673 -13.85 -4.73 2.76
C PRO A 673 -12.63 -5.41 3.39
N PHE A 674 -12.38 -6.67 3.05
CA PHE A 674 -11.05 -7.26 3.27
C PHE A 674 -10.25 -7.11 1.98
N ALA A 675 -9.65 -5.94 1.79
CA ALA A 675 -8.73 -5.63 0.71
C ALA A 675 -7.75 -4.54 1.19
N ILE A 676 -6.47 -4.91 1.38
CA ILE A 676 -5.34 -3.97 1.55
C ILE A 676 -4.54 -4.00 0.26
#